data_AF-A0A7J9IG16-F1
#
_entry.id   AF-A0A7J9IG16-F1
#
_cell.length_a   1.000
_cell.length_b   1.000
_cell.length_c   1.000
_cell.angle_alpha   90.00
_cell.angle_beta   90.00
_cell.angle_gamma   90.00
#
_symmetry.space_group_name_H-M   'P 1'
#
loop_
_entity.id
_entity.type
_entity.pdbx_description
1 polymer ?
#
loop_
_entity_poly.entity_id
_entity_poly.type
_entity_poly.pdbx_seq_one_letter_code
_entity_poly.pdbx_strand_id
1 'polypeptide(L)'
;QTQKLEQGISRDGEPLQDFHLALDLQTLESDLLAALTALKQKEDDLQDAEKMVVLEQSELSRAKDELEQREKEIAASSSKHEKLEEKLTQANLAFASQASQIEDLKLQLKEQDQKVAAAQSTLSAKEDEMDKMRHELVKKTEEAEKIRSELTSKSQLLNEANEVMKKQEIELQELREAIWEREEELETSLTQRKLEEEKLKVAEAKLQQQTMEWLLAQEELKKLAEQASRHMGEANETFKDFTRVKQLLSDVRSELVSSQKSLASSRQQMEQQEQLLKMQLEELEEQRKSVASYMESLKNAQIEVESERVKLRVVEARNKDLERDLSVERELIKKLQEELKKEKYSLQLAIQDASFLRKQLGKKHTEFVEMNNVLQNKEVELVEAKLEIQHLKSERASLQLILEEKDQEVSDAKKNLEQLNQEIAELKMLMSSKENQLIQATALLKEKDEYALKVQDELNDTKMKFSEAETVIERIAELTNRLVISVKDEDNNVLRPVDDVSSELMHQLVDRPSSDFGLQKKQLETELRFTKESLKDKEMEVLAAQRALAIKDEELKMVLGRLEAREKELQRLKEEMIEDANDMKKLYALAQERIGEKSIGDLAIEKLQLEAAQLEVEAATSALQKLAEMSHELLIKASTSIESDSDTSIFLQSGSDPMISMIKNDESFTEVETGVARLSALTEQLVKDAGIVGAHLQS
;
A
#
# COMPACT_ATOMS: atom_id res chain seq x y z
N GLN A 1 88.04 -31.07 50.46
CA GLN A 1 88.27 -31.65 51.80
C GLN A 1 89.50 -32.55 51.70
N THR A 2 90.69 -31.97 51.84
CA THR A 2 91.96 -32.68 51.59
C THR A 2 93.12 -32.00 52.33
N GLN A 3 93.02 -31.93 53.65
CA GLN A 3 94.20 -31.74 54.49
C GLN A 3 95.02 -33.03 54.45
N LYS A 4 96.35 -32.94 54.24
CA LYS A 4 97.37 -33.69 55.00
C LYS A 4 98.80 -33.37 54.56
N LEU A 5 99.73 -33.60 55.51
CA LEU A 5 101.18 -33.71 55.34
C LEU A 5 102.01 -32.41 55.29
N GLU A 6 101.87 -31.59 56.33
CA GLU A 6 103.07 -31.30 57.13
C GLU A 6 103.31 -32.46 58.09
N GLN A 7 104.53 -33.02 58.11
CA GLN A 7 105.35 -33.32 59.30
C GLN A 7 106.45 -34.35 58.98
N GLY A 8 107.63 -34.13 59.57
CA GLY A 8 108.51 -35.24 59.96
C GLY A 8 109.79 -35.47 59.17
N ILE A 9 110.76 -34.57 59.30
CA ILE A 9 112.14 -35.01 59.58
C ILE A 9 112.66 -34.21 60.78
N SER A 10 112.97 -34.93 61.86
CA SER A 10 113.81 -34.43 62.95
C SER A 10 115.06 -35.30 62.99
N ARG A 11 116.26 -34.70 63.10
CA ARG A 11 117.30 -35.19 64.02
C ARG A 11 118.56 -34.30 64.09
N ASP A 12 119.03 -34.16 65.32
CA ASP A 12 120.40 -34.35 65.82
C ASP A 12 121.60 -34.09 64.88
N GLY A 13 122.50 -33.22 65.32
CA GLY A 13 123.87 -33.11 64.83
C GLY A 13 124.83 -32.73 65.97
N GLU A 14 125.41 -33.74 66.64
CA GLU A 14 126.57 -33.54 67.52
C GLU A 14 127.87 -33.37 66.70
N PRO A 15 128.96 -32.81 67.28
CA PRO A 15 129.91 -32.03 66.50
C PRO A 15 131.20 -32.76 66.08
N LEU A 16 131.88 -32.14 65.11
CA LEU A 16 133.35 -32.06 64.94
C LEU A 16 134.17 -33.36 65.05
N GLN A 17 134.64 -33.84 63.89
CA GLN A 17 136.07 -34.18 63.75
C GLN A 17 136.54 -33.91 62.32
N ASP A 18 137.62 -33.14 62.16
CA ASP A 18 138.29 -32.94 60.87
C ASP A 18 138.84 -34.27 60.31
N PHE A 19 138.69 -34.51 59.01
CA PHE A 19 139.78 -34.95 58.11
C PHE A 19 139.30 -35.05 56.64
N HIS A 20 140.19 -34.73 55.70
CA HIS A 20 140.08 -34.92 54.24
C HIS A 20 139.18 -33.98 53.39
N LEU A 21 139.67 -32.74 53.21
CA LEU A 21 139.26 -31.75 52.17
C LEU A 21 139.27 -32.24 50.70
N ALA A 22 139.54 -33.52 50.44
CA ALA A 22 139.68 -34.09 49.10
C ALA A 22 138.37 -34.64 48.51
N LEU A 23 137.34 -34.89 49.34
CA LEU A 23 136.01 -35.27 48.85
C LEU A 23 135.12 -34.04 48.59
N ASP A 24 135.26 -32.98 49.39
CA ASP A 24 134.36 -31.82 49.41
C ASP A 24 134.21 -31.12 48.04
N LEU A 25 135.27 -31.09 47.23
CA LEU A 25 135.19 -30.50 45.89
C LEU A 25 134.42 -31.38 44.90
N GLN A 26 134.54 -32.70 45.01
CA GLN A 26 133.89 -33.65 44.11
C GLN A 26 132.43 -33.88 44.47
N THR A 27 132.07 -33.85 45.77
CA THR A 27 130.66 -33.78 46.19
C THR A 27 130.05 -32.46 45.76
N LEU A 28 130.70 -31.31 46.02
CA LEU A 28 130.18 -30.01 45.58
C LEU A 28 130.00 -29.94 44.05
N GLU A 29 130.93 -30.44 43.25
CA GLU A 29 130.79 -30.50 41.78
C GLU A 29 129.64 -31.43 41.35
N SER A 30 129.47 -32.58 42.02
CA SER A 30 128.36 -33.50 41.78
C SER A 30 127.01 -32.89 42.16
N ASP A 31 126.94 -32.15 43.27
CA ASP A 31 125.75 -31.45 43.75
C ASP A 31 125.42 -30.25 42.84
N LEU A 32 126.43 -29.55 42.29
CA LEU A 32 126.23 -28.48 41.31
C LEU A 32 125.73 -29.02 39.96
N LEU A 33 126.24 -30.17 39.52
CA LEU A 33 125.74 -30.89 38.34
C LEU A 33 124.32 -31.43 38.56
N ALA A 34 124.03 -31.98 39.74
CA ALA A 34 122.68 -32.42 40.10
C ALA A 34 121.71 -31.23 40.18
N ALA A 35 122.13 -30.10 40.77
CA ALA A 35 121.35 -28.87 40.82
C ALA A 35 121.12 -28.29 39.42
N LEU A 36 122.12 -28.25 38.53
CA LEU A 36 121.94 -27.84 37.13
C LEU A 36 121.00 -28.77 36.36
N THR A 37 121.10 -30.09 36.58
CA THR A 37 120.22 -31.07 35.92
C THR A 37 118.79 -30.95 36.43
N ALA A 38 118.59 -30.73 37.74
CA ALA A 38 117.28 -30.48 38.34
C ALA A 38 116.69 -29.12 37.95
N LEU A 39 117.52 -28.07 37.85
CA LEU A 39 117.11 -26.75 37.37
C LEU A 39 116.69 -26.82 35.89
N LYS A 40 117.44 -27.56 35.07
CA LYS A 40 117.08 -27.79 33.66
C LYS A 40 115.81 -28.63 33.52
N GLN A 41 115.65 -29.71 34.30
CA GLN A 41 114.37 -30.43 34.33
C GLN A 41 113.22 -29.50 34.76
N LYS A 42 113.45 -28.55 35.68
CA LYS A 42 112.45 -27.55 36.07
C LYS A 42 112.20 -26.49 35.00
N GLU A 43 113.18 -26.16 34.17
CA GLU A 43 113.03 -25.32 32.98
C GLU A 43 112.20 -26.05 31.90
N ASP A 44 112.52 -27.31 31.60
CA ASP A 44 111.78 -28.16 30.66
C ASP A 44 110.34 -28.40 31.14
N ASP A 45 110.13 -28.75 32.42
CA ASP A 45 108.81 -28.87 33.07
C ASP A 45 107.99 -27.57 32.95
N LEU A 46 108.63 -26.41 33.12
CA LEU A 46 107.99 -25.10 33.09
C LEU A 46 107.65 -24.68 31.65
N GLN A 47 108.51 -24.96 30.67
CA GLN A 47 108.20 -24.76 29.26
C GLN A 47 107.04 -25.65 28.80
N ASP A 48 106.94 -26.90 29.28
CA ASP A 48 105.80 -27.77 28.98
C ASP A 48 104.52 -27.31 29.69
N ALA A 49 104.62 -26.80 30.93
CA ALA A 49 103.50 -26.13 31.61
C ALA A 49 103.05 -24.85 30.86
N GLU A 50 103.97 -24.04 30.33
CA GLU A 50 103.67 -22.85 29.53
C GLU A 50 102.96 -23.23 28.22
N LYS A 51 103.44 -24.25 27.50
CA LYS A 51 102.77 -24.81 26.31
C LYS A 51 101.35 -25.28 26.63
N MET A 52 101.17 -25.97 27.75
CA MET A 52 99.84 -26.42 28.23
C MET A 52 98.93 -25.23 28.55
N VAL A 53 99.42 -24.20 29.25
CA VAL A 53 98.65 -22.98 29.55
C VAL A 53 98.26 -22.21 28.28
N VAL A 54 99.14 -22.14 27.27
CA VAL A 54 98.82 -21.53 25.97
C VAL A 54 97.75 -22.33 25.22
N LEU A 55 97.82 -23.67 25.25
CA LEU A 55 96.77 -24.54 24.70
C LEU A 55 95.44 -24.33 25.44
N GLU A 56 95.43 -24.38 26.77
CA GLU A 56 94.23 -24.14 27.60
C GLU A 56 93.64 -22.75 27.34
N GLN A 57 94.45 -21.70 27.17
CA GLN A 57 93.97 -20.37 26.80
C GLN A 57 93.32 -20.34 25.41
N SER A 58 93.85 -21.11 24.45
CA SER A 58 93.27 -21.23 23.09
C SER A 58 91.99 -22.06 23.06
N GLU A 59 91.84 -23.03 23.96
CA GLU A 59 90.60 -23.79 24.12
C GLU A 59 89.55 -22.98 24.90
N LEU A 60 89.97 -22.18 25.88
CA LEU A 60 89.13 -21.26 26.63
C LEU A 60 88.57 -20.14 25.74
N SER A 61 89.39 -19.56 24.84
CA SER A 61 88.89 -18.56 23.88
C SER A 61 87.89 -19.17 22.90
N ARG A 62 88.19 -20.33 22.32
CA ARG A 62 87.25 -21.09 21.47
C ARG A 62 85.92 -21.37 22.20
N ALA A 63 85.99 -21.86 23.45
CA ALA A 63 84.80 -22.15 24.26
C ALA A 63 83.99 -20.88 24.62
N LYS A 64 84.67 -19.75 24.82
CA LYS A 64 84.03 -18.44 25.03
C LYS A 64 83.31 -17.96 23.75
N ASP A 65 83.96 -18.07 22.60
CA ASP A 65 83.40 -17.65 21.31
C ASP A 65 82.19 -18.52 20.92
N GLU A 66 82.25 -19.84 21.19
CA GLU A 66 81.10 -20.76 21.07
C GLU A 66 79.95 -20.39 22.02
N LEU A 67 80.25 -19.95 23.25
CA LEU A 67 79.24 -19.53 24.23
C LEU A 67 78.57 -18.21 23.79
N GLU A 68 79.35 -17.22 23.34
CA GLU A 68 78.84 -15.95 22.83
C GLU A 68 77.99 -16.15 21.56
N GLN A 69 78.36 -17.11 20.70
CA GLN A 69 77.55 -17.50 19.55
C GLN A 69 76.22 -18.15 19.98
N ARG A 70 76.24 -19.08 20.95
CA ARG A 70 75.00 -19.66 21.50
C ARG A 70 74.11 -18.62 22.18
N GLU A 71 74.69 -17.64 22.87
CA GLU A 71 73.92 -16.54 23.49
C GLU A 71 73.21 -15.68 22.44
N LYS A 72 73.88 -15.35 21.33
CA LYS A 72 73.27 -14.66 20.18
C LYS A 72 72.15 -15.50 19.55
N GLU A 73 72.33 -16.80 19.41
CA GLU A 73 71.31 -17.72 18.87
C GLU A 73 70.09 -17.86 19.80
N ILE A 74 70.32 -17.93 21.12
CA ILE A 74 69.26 -17.95 22.14
C ILE A 74 68.48 -16.63 22.11
N ALA A 75 69.15 -15.48 22.12
CA ALA A 75 68.49 -14.17 22.02
C ALA A 75 67.66 -14.02 20.73
N ALA A 76 68.21 -14.47 19.59
CA ALA A 76 67.51 -14.49 18.31
C ALA A 76 66.35 -15.50 18.27
N SER A 77 66.38 -16.55 19.09
CA SER A 77 65.27 -17.50 19.26
C SER A 77 64.17 -16.93 20.16
N SER A 78 64.53 -16.37 21.31
CA SER A 78 63.60 -15.72 22.24
C SER A 78 62.81 -14.60 21.56
N SER A 79 63.47 -13.71 20.80
CA SER A 79 62.78 -12.63 20.08
C SER A 79 61.98 -13.11 18.84
N LYS A 80 62.11 -14.38 18.42
CA LYS A 80 61.17 -15.02 17.49
C LYS A 80 59.98 -15.63 18.23
N HIS A 81 60.19 -16.18 19.43
CA HIS A 81 59.14 -16.74 20.27
C HIS A 81 58.17 -15.67 20.76
N GLU A 82 58.70 -14.58 21.31
CA GLU A 82 57.99 -13.35 21.67
C GLU A 82 57.08 -12.85 20.53
N LYS A 83 57.63 -12.69 19.32
CA LYS A 83 56.89 -12.30 18.10
C LYS A 83 55.89 -13.33 17.56
N LEU A 84 55.89 -14.55 18.09
CA LEU A 84 54.87 -15.57 17.82
C LEU A 84 53.79 -15.55 18.92
N GLU A 85 54.16 -15.29 20.17
CA GLU A 85 53.24 -15.11 21.30
C GLU A 85 52.40 -13.82 21.15
N GLU A 86 53.00 -12.71 20.71
CA GLU A 86 52.28 -11.49 20.30
C GLU A 86 51.22 -11.78 19.22
N LYS A 87 51.57 -12.61 18.22
CA LYS A 87 50.65 -12.98 17.14
C LYS A 87 49.56 -13.95 17.61
N LEU A 88 49.90 -14.87 18.51
CA LEU A 88 48.96 -15.82 19.10
C LEU A 88 47.94 -15.08 19.98
N THR A 89 48.39 -14.15 20.82
CA THR A 89 47.52 -13.31 21.65
C THR A 89 46.65 -12.37 20.81
N GLN A 90 47.20 -11.74 19.76
CA GLN A 90 46.42 -10.94 18.81
C GLN A 90 45.37 -11.79 18.05
N ALA A 91 45.72 -13.00 17.62
CA ALA A 91 44.78 -13.91 16.97
C ALA A 91 43.67 -14.38 17.93
N ASN A 92 44.01 -14.70 19.18
CA ASN A 92 43.03 -15.07 20.21
C ASN A 92 42.06 -13.92 20.53
N LEU A 93 42.54 -12.67 20.57
CA LEU A 93 41.68 -11.49 20.72
C LEU A 93 40.74 -11.30 19.51
N ALA A 94 41.24 -11.53 18.30
CA ALA A 94 40.42 -11.49 17.09
C ALA A 94 39.33 -12.59 17.09
N PHE A 95 39.67 -13.82 17.47
CA PHE A 95 38.71 -14.91 17.61
C PHE A 95 37.68 -14.65 18.72
N ALA A 96 38.08 -14.07 19.85
CA ALA A 96 37.15 -13.68 20.91
C ALA A 96 36.17 -12.59 20.44
N SER A 97 36.64 -11.62 19.66
CA SER A 97 35.79 -10.59 19.05
C SER A 97 34.80 -11.19 18.03
N GLN A 98 35.26 -12.10 17.18
CA GLN A 98 34.38 -12.83 16.24
C GLN A 98 33.35 -13.71 16.96
N ALA A 99 33.73 -14.38 18.05
CA ALA A 99 32.81 -15.18 18.86
C ALA A 99 31.67 -14.32 19.45
N SER A 100 32.00 -13.14 19.97
CA SER A 100 30.99 -12.16 20.44
C SER A 100 30.05 -11.75 19.31
N GLN A 101 30.58 -11.37 18.14
CA GLN A 101 29.77 -10.97 16.98
C GLN A 101 28.83 -12.10 16.51
N ILE A 102 29.28 -13.36 16.55
CA ILE A 102 28.46 -14.53 16.23
C ILE A 102 27.34 -14.72 17.26
N GLU A 103 27.60 -14.48 18.55
CA GLU A 103 26.58 -14.55 19.60
C GLU A 103 25.55 -13.40 19.48
N ASP A 104 25.99 -12.17 19.20
CA ASP A 104 25.11 -11.02 18.92
C ASP A 104 24.19 -11.28 17.71
N LEU A 105 24.75 -11.78 16.60
CA LEU A 105 23.96 -12.16 15.41
C LEU A 105 22.98 -13.30 15.71
N LYS A 106 23.35 -14.25 16.56
CA LYS A 106 22.49 -15.36 17.00
C LYS A 106 21.36 -14.92 17.94
N LEU A 107 21.56 -13.83 18.70
CA LEU A 107 20.49 -13.18 19.47
C LEU A 107 19.53 -12.41 18.54
N GLN A 108 20.06 -11.64 17.58
CA GLN A 108 19.25 -10.94 16.57
C GLN A 108 18.41 -11.91 15.73
N LEU A 109 18.99 -13.05 15.31
CA LEU A 109 18.26 -14.09 14.56
C LEU A 109 17.05 -14.61 15.35
N LYS A 110 17.24 -14.98 16.63
CA LYS A 110 16.14 -15.42 17.50
C LYS A 110 15.05 -14.36 17.68
N GLU A 111 15.43 -13.08 17.75
CA GLU A 111 14.46 -11.99 17.87
C GLU A 111 13.63 -11.84 16.58
N GLN A 112 14.25 -12.05 15.41
CA GLN A 112 13.55 -12.08 14.12
C GLN A 112 12.66 -13.32 13.98
N ASP A 113 13.12 -14.51 14.38
CA ASP A 113 12.31 -15.74 14.40
C ASP A 113 11.05 -15.57 15.26
N GLN A 114 11.17 -14.92 16.42
CA GLN A 114 10.03 -14.58 17.28
C GLN A 114 9.07 -13.58 16.62
N LYS A 115 9.59 -12.54 15.95
CA LYS A 115 8.77 -11.57 15.18
C LYS A 115 8.04 -12.26 14.02
N VAL A 116 8.69 -13.18 13.31
CA VAL A 116 8.09 -13.97 12.23
C VAL A 116 6.98 -14.88 12.76
N ALA A 117 7.22 -15.60 13.86
CA ALA A 117 6.21 -16.46 14.47
C ALA A 117 4.99 -15.66 14.97
N ALA A 118 5.21 -14.48 15.56
CA ALA A 118 4.13 -13.58 15.95
C ALA A 118 3.35 -13.04 14.73
N ALA A 119 4.04 -12.68 13.65
CA ALA A 119 3.42 -12.23 12.40
C ALA A 119 2.59 -13.34 11.72
N GLN A 120 3.12 -14.58 11.67
CA GLN A 120 2.39 -15.76 11.17
C GLN A 120 1.14 -16.06 12.00
N SER A 121 1.25 -15.99 13.34
CA SER A 121 0.10 -16.18 14.24
C SER A 121 -0.98 -15.10 14.02
N THR A 122 -0.55 -13.85 13.80
CA THR A 122 -1.44 -12.73 13.48
C THR A 122 -2.10 -12.89 12.10
N LEU A 123 -1.36 -13.38 11.11
CA LEU A 123 -1.88 -13.63 9.76
C LEU A 123 -2.93 -14.75 9.76
N SER A 124 -2.66 -15.87 10.44
CA SER A 124 -3.62 -16.97 10.61
C SER A 124 -4.92 -16.51 11.26
N ALA A 125 -4.84 -15.67 12.30
CA ALA A 125 -6.04 -15.10 12.93
C ALA A 125 -6.83 -14.18 11.98
N LYS A 126 -6.17 -13.50 11.04
CA LYS A 126 -6.83 -12.69 10.00
C LYS A 126 -7.39 -13.52 8.85
N GLU A 127 -6.80 -14.67 8.56
CA GLU A 127 -7.36 -15.66 7.63
C GLU A 127 -8.66 -16.27 8.20
N ASP A 128 -8.66 -16.67 9.48
CA ASP A 128 -9.85 -17.10 10.23
C ASP A 128 -10.97 -16.03 10.27
N GLU A 129 -10.62 -14.73 10.35
CA GLU A 129 -11.58 -13.62 10.27
C GLU A 129 -12.13 -13.44 8.85
N MET A 130 -11.28 -13.51 7.82
CA MET A 130 -11.72 -13.43 6.43
C MET A 130 -12.68 -14.57 6.07
N ASP A 131 -12.40 -15.79 6.51
CA ASP A 131 -13.27 -16.92 6.21
C ASP A 131 -14.60 -16.84 6.94
N LYS A 132 -14.66 -16.30 8.17
CA LYS A 132 -15.95 -15.96 8.82
C LYS A 132 -16.74 -14.94 8.00
N MET A 133 -16.10 -13.86 7.55
CA MET A 133 -16.75 -12.86 6.68
C MET A 133 -17.21 -13.44 5.34
N ARG A 134 -16.47 -14.40 4.74
CA ARG A 134 -16.92 -15.13 3.53
C ARG A 134 -18.19 -15.93 3.80
N HIS A 135 -18.24 -16.69 4.90
CA HIS A 135 -19.43 -17.48 5.27
C HIS A 135 -20.64 -16.61 5.61
N GLU A 136 -20.43 -15.45 6.23
CA GLU A 136 -21.50 -14.47 6.49
C GLU A 136 -21.99 -13.82 5.19
N LEU A 137 -21.09 -13.46 4.27
CA LEU A 137 -21.45 -12.91 2.96
C LEU A 137 -22.29 -13.90 2.15
N VAL A 138 -21.88 -15.18 2.07
CA VAL A 138 -22.65 -16.24 1.38
C VAL A 138 -24.07 -16.35 1.95
N LYS A 139 -24.22 -16.43 3.28
CA LYS A 139 -25.55 -16.44 3.93
C LYS A 139 -26.38 -15.20 3.61
N LYS A 140 -25.76 -14.02 3.54
CA LYS A 140 -26.46 -12.78 3.16
C LYS A 140 -26.85 -12.75 1.68
N THR A 141 -26.08 -13.40 0.80
CA THR A 141 -26.50 -13.65 -0.58
C THR A 141 -27.69 -14.61 -0.66
N GLU A 142 -27.65 -15.74 0.05
CA GLU A 142 -28.76 -16.71 0.12
C GLU A 142 -30.05 -16.07 0.68
N GLU A 143 -29.96 -15.28 1.75
CA GLU A 143 -31.07 -14.48 2.29
C GLU A 143 -31.62 -13.49 1.25
N ALA A 144 -30.75 -12.79 0.52
CA ALA A 144 -31.15 -11.82 -0.50
C ALA A 144 -31.81 -12.49 -1.72
N GLU A 145 -31.35 -13.66 -2.15
CA GLU A 145 -31.99 -14.43 -3.21
C GLU A 145 -33.37 -14.95 -2.80
N LYS A 146 -33.53 -15.40 -1.55
CA LYS A 146 -34.85 -15.74 -0.98
C LYS A 146 -35.78 -14.53 -0.95
N ILE A 147 -35.30 -13.36 -0.52
CA ILE A 147 -36.10 -12.13 -0.52
C ILE A 147 -36.48 -11.73 -1.96
N ARG A 148 -35.57 -11.92 -2.93
CA ARG A 148 -35.86 -11.67 -4.35
C ARG A 148 -36.97 -12.60 -4.87
N SER A 149 -36.96 -13.89 -4.53
CA SER A 149 -38.02 -14.82 -4.94
C SER A 149 -39.37 -14.51 -4.28
N GLU A 150 -39.38 -14.14 -3.00
CA GLU A 150 -40.58 -13.67 -2.30
C GLU A 150 -41.14 -12.35 -2.86
N LEU A 151 -40.27 -11.46 -3.37
CA LEU A 151 -40.70 -10.24 -4.04
C LEU A 151 -41.26 -10.53 -5.44
N THR A 152 -40.65 -11.46 -6.19
CA THR A 152 -41.15 -11.90 -7.50
C THR A 152 -42.55 -12.51 -7.40
N SER A 153 -42.80 -13.41 -6.44
CA SER A 153 -44.13 -14.01 -6.27
C SER A 153 -45.18 -13.02 -5.78
N LYS A 154 -44.82 -12.06 -4.92
CA LYS A 154 -45.71 -10.94 -4.55
C LYS A 154 -46.02 -10.03 -5.74
N SER A 155 -45.08 -9.82 -6.67
CA SER A 155 -45.33 -9.07 -7.91
C SER A 155 -46.25 -9.82 -8.86
N GLN A 156 -46.19 -11.16 -8.91
CA GLN A 156 -47.12 -11.99 -9.70
C GLN A 156 -48.54 -11.88 -9.14
N LEU A 157 -48.71 -12.09 -7.83
CA LEU A 157 -50.00 -11.95 -7.14
C LEU A 157 -50.59 -10.53 -7.28
N LEU A 158 -49.76 -9.48 -7.29
CA LEU A 158 -50.22 -8.11 -7.54
C LEU A 158 -50.70 -7.90 -8.98
N ASN A 159 -50.02 -8.49 -9.97
CA ASN A 159 -50.46 -8.45 -11.36
C ASN A 159 -51.79 -9.21 -11.53
N GLU A 160 -51.91 -10.41 -10.95
CA GLU A 160 -53.15 -11.20 -10.94
C GLU A 160 -54.31 -10.40 -10.31
N ALA A 161 -54.08 -9.75 -9.16
CA ALA A 161 -55.06 -8.89 -8.52
C ALA A 161 -55.46 -7.68 -9.38
N ASN A 162 -54.52 -7.07 -10.10
CA ASN A 162 -54.81 -5.98 -11.05
C ASN A 162 -55.65 -6.45 -12.25
N GLU A 163 -55.40 -7.64 -12.80
CA GLU A 163 -56.24 -8.19 -13.88
C GLU A 163 -57.64 -8.57 -13.39
N VAL A 164 -57.79 -9.03 -12.14
CA VAL A 164 -59.12 -9.22 -11.51
C VAL A 164 -59.83 -7.88 -11.32
N MET A 165 -59.11 -6.84 -10.87
CA MET A 165 -59.67 -5.50 -10.68
C MET A 165 -60.17 -4.90 -12.01
N LYS A 166 -59.43 -5.06 -13.12
CA LYS A 166 -59.90 -4.64 -14.46
C LYS A 166 -61.18 -5.36 -14.89
N LYS A 167 -61.28 -6.66 -14.62
CA LYS A 167 -62.52 -7.43 -14.94
C LYS A 167 -63.70 -6.90 -14.15
N GLN A 168 -63.51 -6.65 -12.86
CA GLN A 168 -64.54 -6.04 -12.01
C GLN A 168 -64.88 -4.60 -12.43
N GLU A 169 -63.93 -3.82 -12.97
CA GLU A 169 -64.19 -2.50 -13.53
C GLU A 169 -65.06 -2.58 -14.80
N ILE A 170 -64.82 -3.57 -15.67
CA ILE A 170 -65.66 -3.85 -16.86
C ILE A 170 -67.06 -4.34 -16.43
N GLU A 171 -67.15 -5.34 -15.56
CA GLU A 171 -68.42 -5.86 -15.02
C GLU A 171 -69.26 -4.73 -14.37
N LEU A 172 -68.63 -3.81 -13.63
CA LEU A 172 -69.29 -2.65 -13.04
C LEU A 172 -69.71 -1.59 -14.07
N GLN A 173 -69.06 -1.50 -15.24
CA GLN A 173 -69.46 -0.62 -16.32
C GLN A 173 -70.65 -1.22 -17.09
N GLU A 174 -70.60 -2.51 -17.44
CA GLU A 174 -71.72 -3.24 -18.04
C GLU A 174 -72.99 -3.17 -17.17
N LEU A 175 -72.85 -3.35 -15.85
CA LEU A 175 -73.97 -3.22 -14.91
C LEU A 175 -74.53 -1.79 -14.83
N ARG A 176 -73.72 -0.74 -15.04
CA ARG A 176 -74.20 0.65 -15.09
C ARG A 176 -74.97 0.94 -16.37
N GLU A 177 -74.49 0.44 -17.50
CA GLU A 177 -75.15 0.58 -18.79
C GLU A 177 -76.50 -0.17 -18.77
N ALA A 178 -76.53 -1.40 -18.27
CA ALA A 178 -77.77 -2.15 -18.06
C ALA A 178 -78.75 -1.47 -17.09
N ILE A 179 -78.29 -0.80 -16.02
CA ILE A 179 -79.16 0.01 -15.15
C ILE A 179 -79.74 1.20 -15.91
N TRP A 180 -78.92 1.91 -16.70
CA TRP A 180 -79.37 3.07 -17.49
C TRP A 180 -80.41 2.69 -18.55
N GLU A 181 -80.22 1.58 -19.26
CA GLU A 181 -81.23 1.04 -20.18
C GLU A 181 -82.57 0.74 -19.46
N ARG A 182 -82.53 0.18 -18.25
CA ARG A 182 -83.74 -0.07 -17.44
C ARG A 182 -84.41 1.21 -16.94
N GLU A 183 -83.66 2.27 -16.70
CA GLU A 183 -84.21 3.59 -16.37
C GLU A 183 -84.94 4.22 -17.58
N GLU A 184 -84.42 4.04 -18.80
CA GLU A 184 -85.11 4.47 -20.03
C GLU A 184 -86.34 3.61 -20.36
N GLU A 185 -86.26 2.28 -20.23
CA GLU A 185 -87.44 1.38 -20.32
C GLU A 185 -88.53 1.79 -19.30
N LEU A 186 -88.14 2.18 -18.09
CA LEU A 186 -89.08 2.55 -17.04
C LEU A 186 -89.78 3.88 -17.36
N GLU A 187 -89.07 4.92 -17.82
CA GLU A 187 -89.69 6.21 -18.16
C GLU A 187 -90.56 6.11 -19.44
N THR A 188 -90.15 5.31 -20.43
CA THR A 188 -91.00 5.02 -21.60
C THR A 188 -92.27 4.25 -21.21
N SER A 189 -92.17 3.24 -20.33
CA SER A 189 -93.34 2.56 -19.76
C SER A 189 -94.24 3.50 -18.95
N LEU A 190 -93.65 4.43 -18.19
CA LEU A 190 -94.35 5.40 -17.36
C LEU A 190 -95.10 6.44 -18.22
N THR A 191 -94.51 6.93 -19.32
CA THR A 191 -95.17 7.81 -20.28
C THR A 191 -96.29 7.10 -21.06
N GLN A 192 -96.10 5.84 -21.46
CA GLN A 192 -97.18 5.02 -22.03
C GLN A 192 -98.35 4.85 -21.04
N ARG A 193 -98.07 4.53 -19.78
CA ARG A 193 -99.10 4.35 -18.74
C ARG A 193 -99.94 5.61 -18.52
N LYS A 194 -99.31 6.80 -18.48
CA LYS A 194 -100.01 8.09 -18.43
C LYS A 194 -100.96 8.27 -19.62
N LEU A 195 -100.52 7.92 -20.83
CA LEU A 195 -101.33 8.01 -22.06
C LEU A 195 -102.48 6.98 -22.10
N GLU A 196 -102.32 5.82 -21.47
CA GLU A 196 -103.40 4.84 -21.28
C GLU A 196 -104.40 5.27 -20.21
N GLU A 197 -103.95 5.89 -19.12
CA GLU A 197 -104.81 6.48 -18.10
C GLU A 197 -105.74 7.56 -18.69
N GLU A 198 -105.23 8.44 -19.55
CA GLU A 198 -106.05 9.43 -20.26
C GLU A 198 -107.03 8.79 -21.25
N LYS A 199 -106.65 7.71 -21.96
CA LYS A 199 -107.59 6.93 -22.79
C LYS A 199 -108.70 6.31 -21.95
N LEU A 200 -108.39 5.80 -20.75
CA LEU A 200 -109.37 5.22 -19.83
C LEU A 200 -110.35 6.27 -19.31
N LYS A 201 -109.89 7.47 -18.93
CA LYS A 201 -110.78 8.60 -18.56
C LYS A 201 -111.77 8.96 -19.68
N VAL A 202 -111.30 8.97 -20.93
CA VAL A 202 -112.16 9.21 -22.11
C VAL A 202 -113.14 8.06 -22.37
N ALA A 203 -112.78 6.81 -22.06
CA ALA A 203 -113.68 5.65 -22.16
C ALA A 203 -114.73 5.64 -21.03
N GLU A 204 -114.33 5.96 -19.81
CA GLU A 204 -115.22 6.06 -18.65
C GLU A 204 -116.29 7.13 -18.86
N ALA A 205 -115.92 8.33 -19.31
CA ALA A 205 -116.87 9.40 -19.62
C ALA A 205 -117.93 8.98 -20.66
N LYS A 206 -117.56 8.16 -21.66
CA LYS A 206 -118.51 7.61 -22.64
C LYS A 206 -119.47 6.58 -22.02
N LEU A 207 -118.97 5.70 -21.14
CA LEU A 207 -119.80 4.72 -20.43
C LEU A 207 -120.76 5.41 -19.43
N GLN A 208 -120.31 6.47 -18.76
CA GLN A 208 -121.18 7.30 -17.90
C GLN A 208 -122.31 7.94 -18.72
N GLN A 209 -122.04 8.46 -19.93
CA GLN A 209 -123.06 8.97 -20.84
C GLN A 209 -124.08 7.87 -21.23
N GLN A 210 -123.62 6.71 -21.71
CA GLN A 210 -124.50 5.60 -22.11
C GLN A 210 -125.36 5.08 -20.94
N THR A 211 -124.82 5.10 -19.72
CA THR A 211 -125.55 4.72 -18.51
C THR A 211 -126.70 5.70 -18.21
N MET A 212 -126.48 7.00 -18.41
CA MET A 212 -127.51 8.03 -18.28
C MET A 212 -128.64 7.81 -19.31
N GLU A 213 -128.29 7.51 -20.57
CA GLU A 213 -129.24 7.25 -21.66
C GLU A 213 -130.10 5.99 -21.39
N TRP A 214 -129.51 4.92 -20.84
CA TRP A 214 -130.24 3.70 -20.48
C TRP A 214 -131.23 3.89 -19.32
N LEU A 215 -130.85 4.66 -18.29
CA LEU A 215 -131.71 4.92 -17.13
C LEU A 215 -133.01 5.66 -17.52
N LEU A 216 -132.95 6.56 -18.49
CA LEU A 216 -134.13 7.25 -19.03
C LEU A 216 -135.13 6.27 -19.65
N ALA A 217 -134.65 5.31 -20.45
CA ALA A 217 -135.49 4.28 -21.08
C ALA A 217 -136.11 3.30 -20.04
N GLN A 218 -135.41 3.01 -18.94
CA GLN A 218 -135.95 2.14 -17.89
C GLN A 218 -137.18 2.76 -17.19
N GLU A 219 -137.21 4.09 -17.05
CA GLU A 219 -138.30 4.81 -16.37
C GLU A 219 -139.59 4.89 -17.22
N GLU A 220 -139.49 4.75 -18.54
CA GLU A 220 -140.67 4.65 -19.42
C GLU A 220 -141.38 3.29 -19.28
N LEU A 221 -140.61 2.20 -19.14
CA LEU A 221 -141.16 0.84 -18.99
C LEU A 221 -141.98 0.66 -17.72
N LYS A 222 -141.60 1.29 -16.60
CA LYS A 222 -142.36 1.22 -15.33
C LYS A 222 -143.80 1.73 -15.47
N LYS A 223 -143.98 2.85 -16.20
CA LYS A 223 -145.30 3.51 -16.38
C LYS A 223 -146.30 2.63 -17.14
N LEU A 224 -145.82 1.70 -17.97
CA LEU A 224 -146.65 0.71 -18.64
C LEU A 224 -147.07 -0.44 -17.69
N ALA A 225 -146.18 -0.87 -16.80
CA ALA A 225 -146.47 -1.95 -15.84
C ALA A 225 -147.57 -1.57 -14.83
N GLU A 226 -147.60 -0.31 -14.36
CA GLU A 226 -148.59 0.17 -13.39
C GLU A 226 -150.04 0.18 -13.92
N GLN A 227 -150.23 0.23 -15.24
CA GLN A 227 -151.57 0.16 -15.85
C GLN A 227 -152.18 -1.25 -15.81
N ALA A 228 -151.35 -2.30 -15.82
CA ALA A 228 -151.82 -3.70 -15.80
C ALA A 228 -152.34 -4.17 -14.42
N SER A 229 -152.00 -3.46 -13.35
CA SER A 229 -152.13 -3.92 -11.96
C SER A 229 -153.57 -3.92 -11.38
N ARG A 230 -154.56 -3.35 -12.10
CA ARG A 230 -155.86 -2.94 -11.48
C ARG A 230 -157.02 -3.95 -11.59
N HIS A 231 -156.85 -5.13 -12.18
CA HIS A 231 -158.00 -5.91 -12.69
C HIS A 231 -158.07 -7.41 -12.35
N MET A 232 -157.57 -7.84 -11.19
CA MET A 232 -157.81 -9.21 -10.70
C MET A 232 -157.81 -9.31 -9.17
N GLY A 233 -158.95 -9.63 -8.56
CA GLY A 233 -159.04 -9.70 -7.10
C GLY A 233 -160.38 -10.12 -6.52
N GLU A 234 -160.81 -11.37 -6.74
CA GLU A 234 -161.92 -12.00 -6.00
C GLU A 234 -161.88 -13.54 -6.13
N ALA A 235 -160.89 -14.18 -5.49
CA ALA A 235 -160.72 -15.64 -5.48
C ALA A 235 -160.06 -16.14 -4.17
N ASN A 236 -160.54 -15.66 -3.03
CA ASN A 236 -159.96 -15.91 -1.71
C ASN A 236 -160.96 -16.66 -0.81
N GLU A 237 -160.59 -17.87 -0.37
CA GLU A 237 -160.66 -18.34 1.04
C GLU A 237 -160.29 -19.84 1.12
N THR A 238 -160.66 -20.66 0.13
CA THR A 238 -160.30 -22.11 0.07
C THR A 238 -158.81 -22.38 -0.10
N PHE A 239 -158.03 -21.38 -0.51
CA PHE A 239 -156.57 -21.47 -0.56
C PHE A 239 -155.93 -21.53 0.85
N LYS A 240 -156.58 -20.98 1.89
CA LYS A 240 -155.92 -20.64 3.17
C LYS A 240 -155.32 -21.83 3.92
N ASP A 241 -155.98 -22.98 3.99
CA ASP A 241 -155.45 -24.14 4.71
C ASP A 241 -154.38 -24.91 3.89
N PHE A 242 -154.49 -24.93 2.56
CA PHE A 242 -153.43 -25.44 1.70
C PHE A 242 -152.21 -24.52 1.72
N THR A 243 -152.42 -23.20 1.79
CA THR A 243 -151.36 -22.22 2.11
C THR A 243 -150.74 -22.54 3.45
N ARG A 244 -151.50 -22.84 4.51
CA ARG A 244 -150.93 -23.06 5.86
C ARG A 244 -149.94 -24.22 5.93
N VAL A 245 -150.22 -25.33 5.23
CA VAL A 245 -149.29 -26.46 5.11
C VAL A 245 -148.13 -26.15 4.15
N LYS A 246 -148.42 -25.49 3.02
CA LYS A 246 -147.40 -25.06 2.04
C LYS A 246 -146.45 -24.00 2.60
N GLN A 247 -146.93 -23.17 3.54
CA GLN A 247 -146.19 -22.15 4.27
C GLN A 247 -145.20 -22.84 5.20
N LEU A 248 -145.63 -23.70 6.12
CA LEU A 248 -144.74 -24.48 6.98
C LEU A 248 -143.67 -25.27 6.19
N LEU A 249 -144.04 -25.84 5.04
CA LEU A 249 -143.10 -26.57 4.18
C LEU A 249 -142.19 -25.65 3.34
N SER A 250 -142.56 -24.38 3.16
CA SER A 250 -141.73 -23.31 2.60
C SER A 250 -140.82 -22.68 3.66
N ASP A 251 -141.29 -22.58 4.91
CA ASP A 251 -140.57 -22.05 6.06
C ASP A 251 -139.43 -23.01 6.41
N VAL A 252 -139.71 -24.30 6.60
CA VAL A 252 -138.67 -25.34 6.82
C VAL A 252 -137.69 -25.42 5.64
N ARG A 253 -138.13 -25.17 4.40
CA ARG A 253 -137.22 -25.10 3.24
C ARG A 253 -136.38 -23.82 3.23
N SER A 254 -136.91 -22.68 3.66
CA SER A 254 -136.15 -21.44 3.76
C SER A 254 -135.19 -21.43 4.95
N GLU A 255 -135.54 -22.09 6.06
CA GLU A 255 -134.65 -22.40 7.18
C GLU A 255 -133.55 -23.38 6.77
N LEU A 256 -133.87 -24.44 6.02
CA LEU A 256 -132.85 -25.37 5.51
C LEU A 256 -131.90 -24.69 4.51
N VAL A 257 -132.41 -23.86 3.59
CA VAL A 257 -131.58 -23.13 2.61
C VAL A 257 -130.79 -22.00 3.26
N SER A 258 -131.34 -21.30 4.25
CA SER A 258 -130.58 -20.28 5.02
C SER A 258 -129.54 -20.92 5.94
N SER A 259 -129.84 -22.07 6.55
CA SER A 259 -128.86 -22.89 7.28
C SER A 259 -127.74 -23.37 6.35
N GLN A 260 -128.08 -23.91 5.17
CA GLN A 260 -127.11 -24.31 4.15
C GLN A 260 -126.25 -23.12 3.66
N LYS A 261 -126.86 -21.93 3.49
CA LYS A 261 -126.14 -20.71 3.08
C LYS A 261 -125.24 -20.17 4.20
N SER A 262 -125.67 -20.22 5.45
CA SER A 262 -124.85 -19.89 6.62
C SER A 262 -123.71 -20.88 6.83
N LEU A 263 -123.94 -22.18 6.60
CA LEU A 263 -122.90 -23.22 6.62
C LEU A 263 -121.89 -23.02 5.48
N ALA A 264 -122.35 -22.67 4.28
CA ALA A 264 -121.46 -22.32 3.16
C ALA A 264 -120.63 -21.06 3.46
N SER A 265 -121.26 -20.01 3.98
CA SER A 265 -120.57 -18.78 4.41
C SER A 265 -119.56 -19.03 5.54
N SER A 266 -119.89 -19.92 6.49
CA SER A 266 -119.00 -20.32 7.58
C SER A 266 -117.82 -21.16 7.07
N ARG A 267 -118.04 -22.07 6.11
CA ARG A 267 -116.95 -22.81 5.44
C ARG A 267 -116.03 -21.87 4.67
N GLN A 268 -116.58 -20.97 3.86
CA GLN A 268 -115.80 -19.95 3.14
C GLN A 268 -115.00 -19.06 4.10
N GLN A 269 -115.57 -18.70 5.26
CA GLN A 269 -114.85 -17.94 6.29
C GLN A 269 -113.72 -18.75 6.93
N MET A 270 -113.90 -20.06 7.19
CA MET A 270 -112.81 -20.92 7.68
C MET A 270 -111.72 -21.12 6.61
N GLU A 271 -112.09 -21.28 5.34
CA GLU A 271 -111.16 -21.40 4.21
C GLU A 271 -110.32 -20.12 4.04
N GLN A 272 -110.93 -18.93 4.21
CA GLN A 272 -110.22 -17.65 4.26
C GLN A 272 -109.28 -17.55 5.48
N GLN A 273 -109.68 -18.09 6.65
CA GLN A 273 -108.81 -18.15 7.83
C GLN A 273 -107.66 -19.14 7.66
N GLU A 274 -107.88 -20.27 6.99
CA GLU A 274 -106.84 -21.25 6.65
C GLU A 274 -105.82 -20.67 5.67
N GLN A 275 -106.27 -19.94 4.63
CA GLN A 275 -105.41 -19.20 3.72
C GLN A 275 -104.58 -18.12 4.44
N LEU A 276 -105.19 -17.36 5.36
CA LEU A 276 -104.50 -16.35 6.15
C LEU A 276 -103.44 -16.97 7.08
N LEU A 277 -103.77 -18.07 7.76
CA LEU A 277 -102.83 -18.82 8.61
C LEU A 277 -101.69 -19.42 7.79
N LYS A 278 -101.95 -19.89 6.57
CA LYS A 278 -100.92 -20.38 5.66
C LYS A 278 -99.94 -19.26 5.26
N MET A 279 -100.45 -18.09 4.86
CA MET A 279 -99.59 -16.94 4.56
C MET A 279 -98.74 -16.51 5.77
N GLN A 280 -99.29 -16.55 6.98
CA GLN A 280 -98.54 -16.24 8.21
C GLN A 280 -97.45 -17.29 8.52
N LEU A 281 -97.68 -18.58 8.22
CA LEU A 281 -96.66 -19.62 8.36
C LEU A 281 -95.54 -19.47 7.32
N GLU A 282 -95.88 -19.08 6.10
CA GLU A 282 -94.92 -18.80 5.03
C GLU A 282 -94.05 -17.58 5.38
N GLU A 283 -94.67 -16.48 5.85
CA GLU A 283 -93.95 -15.30 6.34
C GLU A 283 -93.02 -15.63 7.53
N LEU A 284 -93.50 -16.40 8.52
CA LEU A 284 -92.68 -16.80 9.68
C LEU A 284 -91.48 -17.67 9.29
N GLU A 285 -91.61 -18.53 8.28
CA GLU A 285 -90.51 -19.34 7.78
C GLU A 285 -89.50 -18.51 6.96
N GLU A 286 -89.93 -17.45 6.26
CA GLU A 286 -89.02 -16.47 5.64
C GLU A 286 -88.30 -15.58 6.66
N GLN A 287 -89.01 -15.11 7.70
CA GLN A 287 -88.39 -14.42 8.83
C GLN A 287 -87.36 -15.33 9.53
N ARG A 288 -87.67 -16.62 9.73
CA ARG A 288 -86.74 -17.60 10.28
C ARG A 288 -85.50 -17.81 9.40
N LYS A 289 -85.65 -17.90 8.07
CA LYS A 289 -84.53 -18.01 7.11
C LYS A 289 -83.63 -16.78 7.14
N SER A 290 -84.20 -15.58 7.10
CA SER A 290 -83.43 -14.33 7.17
C SER A 290 -82.70 -14.16 8.50
N VAL A 291 -83.32 -14.50 9.64
CA VAL A 291 -82.65 -14.56 10.94
C VAL A 291 -81.48 -15.55 10.95
N ALA A 292 -81.63 -16.72 10.31
CA ALA A 292 -80.54 -17.69 10.19
C ALA A 292 -79.36 -17.12 9.38
N SER A 293 -79.61 -16.48 8.23
CA SER A 293 -78.53 -15.84 7.45
C SER A 293 -77.89 -14.65 8.17
N TYR A 294 -78.64 -13.88 8.96
CA TYR A 294 -78.06 -12.83 9.81
C TYR A 294 -77.16 -13.40 10.92
N MET A 295 -77.53 -14.53 11.55
CA MET A 295 -76.66 -15.20 12.52
C MET A 295 -75.39 -15.78 11.88
N GLU A 296 -75.48 -16.31 10.66
CA GLU A 296 -74.31 -16.79 9.93
C GLU A 296 -73.36 -15.64 9.52
N SER A 297 -73.91 -14.54 8.99
CA SER A 297 -73.14 -13.32 8.70
C SER A 297 -72.46 -12.74 9.95
N LEU A 298 -73.18 -12.68 11.09
CA LEU A 298 -72.65 -12.23 12.37
C LEU A 298 -71.50 -13.13 12.87
N LYS A 299 -71.63 -14.45 12.71
CA LYS A 299 -70.59 -15.42 13.05
C LYS A 299 -69.36 -15.26 12.17
N ASN A 300 -69.54 -15.01 10.88
CA ASN A 300 -68.44 -14.77 9.94
C ASN A 300 -67.70 -13.47 10.27
N ALA A 301 -68.41 -12.38 10.55
CA ALA A 301 -67.83 -11.12 11.02
C ALA A 301 -67.09 -11.27 12.36
N GLN A 302 -67.59 -12.12 13.27
CA GLN A 302 -66.89 -12.43 14.53
C GLN A 302 -65.57 -13.19 14.28
N ILE A 303 -65.53 -14.12 13.32
CA ILE A 303 -64.31 -14.83 12.93
C ILE A 303 -63.30 -13.88 12.29
N GLU A 304 -63.75 -12.99 11.40
CA GLU A 304 -62.92 -11.96 10.77
C GLU A 304 -62.28 -11.04 11.83
N VAL A 305 -63.08 -10.51 12.77
CA VAL A 305 -62.61 -9.66 13.86
C VAL A 305 -61.58 -10.35 14.76
N GLU A 306 -61.74 -11.64 15.08
CA GLU A 306 -60.70 -12.36 15.84
C GLU A 306 -59.45 -12.65 14.99
N SER A 307 -59.60 -12.86 13.68
CA SER A 307 -58.44 -12.99 12.77
C SER A 307 -57.61 -11.70 12.70
N GLU A 308 -58.25 -10.53 12.66
CA GLU A 308 -57.57 -9.23 12.73
C GLU A 308 -56.96 -8.98 14.11
N ARG A 309 -57.61 -9.42 15.20
CA ARG A 309 -57.01 -9.40 16.55
C ARG A 309 -55.79 -10.29 16.67
N VAL A 310 -55.70 -11.39 15.93
CA VAL A 310 -54.48 -12.22 15.83
C VAL A 310 -53.40 -11.48 15.02
N LYS A 311 -53.73 -10.96 13.83
CA LYS A 311 -52.79 -10.18 13.00
C LYS A 311 -52.22 -8.97 13.76
N LEU A 312 -53.06 -8.21 14.45
CA LEU A 312 -52.66 -7.07 15.28
C LEU A 312 -51.68 -7.49 16.39
N ARG A 313 -51.95 -8.58 17.12
CA ARG A 313 -51.02 -9.10 18.15
C ARG A 313 -49.65 -9.49 17.59
N VAL A 314 -49.60 -10.03 16.36
CA VAL A 314 -48.34 -10.36 15.67
C VAL A 314 -47.57 -9.09 15.28
N VAL A 315 -48.27 -8.07 14.76
CA VAL A 315 -47.66 -6.77 14.42
C VAL A 315 -47.16 -6.05 15.69
N GLU A 316 -47.94 -6.05 16.77
CA GLU A 316 -47.51 -5.52 18.07
C GLU A 316 -46.27 -6.20 18.63
N ALA A 317 -46.18 -7.54 18.52
CA ALA A 317 -45.00 -8.28 18.95
C ALA A 317 -43.77 -7.85 18.14
N ARG A 318 -43.89 -7.86 16.80
CA ARG A 318 -42.82 -7.42 15.90
C ARG A 318 -42.38 -5.98 16.15
N ASN A 319 -43.30 -5.07 16.45
CA ASN A 319 -42.95 -3.69 16.79
C ASN A 319 -42.17 -3.60 18.11
N LYS A 320 -42.55 -4.38 19.13
CA LYS A 320 -41.82 -4.46 20.42
C LYS A 320 -40.42 -5.07 20.26
N ASP A 321 -40.23 -5.96 19.29
CA ASP A 321 -38.90 -6.49 18.94
C ASP A 321 -38.05 -5.44 18.22
N LEU A 322 -38.60 -4.77 17.20
CA LEU A 322 -37.91 -3.65 16.51
C LEU A 322 -37.57 -2.50 17.47
N GLU A 323 -38.40 -2.21 18.48
CA GLU A 323 -38.09 -1.23 19.53
C GLU A 323 -36.88 -1.63 20.39
N ARG A 324 -36.69 -2.94 20.64
CA ARG A 324 -35.50 -3.46 21.35
C ARG A 324 -34.26 -3.37 20.48
N ASP A 325 -34.35 -3.79 19.22
CA ASP A 325 -33.25 -3.75 18.27
C ASP A 325 -32.76 -2.31 18.08
N LEU A 326 -33.67 -1.36 17.83
CA LEU A 326 -33.37 0.07 17.76
C LEU A 326 -32.78 0.63 19.08
N SER A 327 -33.11 0.04 20.22
CA SER A 327 -32.50 0.43 21.51
C SER A 327 -31.04 -0.06 21.61
N VAL A 328 -30.77 -1.29 21.17
CA VAL A 328 -29.41 -1.86 21.11
C VAL A 328 -28.54 -1.10 20.10
N GLU A 329 -29.06 -0.78 18.91
CA GLU A 329 -28.36 0.03 17.90
C GLU A 329 -28.03 1.42 18.42
N ARG A 330 -28.97 2.12 19.09
CA ARG A 330 -28.69 3.42 19.72
C ARG A 330 -27.55 3.33 20.74
N GLU A 331 -27.49 2.25 21.53
CA GLU A 331 -26.44 2.06 22.52
C GLU A 331 -25.08 1.73 21.88
N LEU A 332 -25.06 1.00 20.77
CA LEU A 332 -23.86 0.80 19.95
C LEU A 332 -23.38 2.12 19.34
N ILE A 333 -24.28 2.93 18.79
CA ILE A 333 -23.97 4.25 18.23
C ILE A 333 -23.36 5.17 19.30
N LYS A 334 -23.86 5.16 20.55
CA LYS A 334 -23.22 5.91 21.65
C LYS A 334 -21.78 5.47 21.89
N LYS A 335 -21.53 4.16 21.99
CA LYS A 335 -20.18 3.60 22.21
C LYS A 335 -19.21 4.01 21.11
N LEU A 336 -19.61 3.86 19.85
CA LEU A 336 -18.83 4.30 18.68
C LEU A 336 -18.58 5.82 18.69
N GLN A 337 -19.55 6.63 19.12
CA GLN A 337 -19.35 8.08 19.31
C GLN A 337 -18.39 8.41 20.46
N GLU A 338 -18.32 7.61 21.51
CA GLU A 338 -17.33 7.79 22.60
C GLU A 338 -15.93 7.34 22.18
N GLU A 339 -15.81 6.25 21.45
CA GLU A 339 -14.55 5.77 20.88
C GLU A 339 -13.99 6.79 19.87
N LEU A 340 -14.83 7.30 18.96
CA LEU A 340 -14.46 8.36 18.03
C LEU A 340 -14.05 9.67 18.74
N LYS A 341 -14.59 9.98 19.94
CA LYS A 341 -14.14 11.11 20.76
C LYS A 341 -12.77 10.85 21.38
N LYS A 342 -12.53 9.64 21.91
CA LYS A 342 -11.24 9.22 22.49
C LYS A 342 -10.15 9.24 21.41
N GLU A 343 -10.43 8.66 20.24
CA GLU A 343 -9.49 8.62 19.11
C GLU A 343 -9.15 10.02 18.59
N LYS A 344 -10.15 10.91 18.44
CA LYS A 344 -9.91 12.31 18.07
C LYS A 344 -9.04 13.05 19.08
N TYR A 345 -9.20 12.79 20.38
CA TYR A 345 -8.34 13.36 21.42
C TYR A 345 -6.90 12.82 21.33
N SER A 346 -6.72 11.51 21.16
CA SER A 346 -5.41 10.89 20.95
C SER A 346 -4.71 11.40 19.69
N LEU A 347 -5.45 11.59 18.59
CA LEU A 347 -4.94 12.17 17.36
C LEU A 347 -4.54 13.64 17.53
N GLN A 348 -5.34 14.43 18.26
CA GLN A 348 -5.00 15.82 18.58
C GLN A 348 -3.71 15.91 19.42
N LEU A 349 -3.53 15.01 20.39
CA LEU A 349 -2.29 14.91 21.18
C LEU A 349 -1.09 14.54 20.29
N ALA A 350 -1.22 13.52 19.45
CA ALA A 350 -0.17 13.12 18.51
C ALA A 350 0.21 14.23 17.51
N ILE A 351 -0.76 15.03 17.05
CA ILE A 351 -0.51 16.23 16.22
C ILE A 351 0.27 17.29 17.01
N GLN A 352 -0.08 17.51 18.29
CA GLN A 352 0.64 18.45 19.16
C GLN A 352 2.09 18.00 19.37
N ASP A 353 2.33 16.72 19.68
CA ASP A 353 3.66 16.16 19.86
C ASP A 353 4.49 16.19 18.56
N ALA A 354 3.89 15.84 17.41
CA ALA A 354 4.53 15.98 16.11
C ALA A 354 4.90 17.44 15.79
N SER A 355 4.09 18.41 16.21
CA SER A 355 4.40 19.84 16.07
C SER A 355 5.57 20.29 16.97
N PHE A 356 5.67 19.71 18.17
CA PHE A 356 6.76 19.96 19.11
C PHE A 356 8.08 19.35 18.62
N LEU A 357 8.06 18.10 18.17
CA LEU A 357 9.20 17.43 17.54
C LEU A 357 9.66 18.18 16.28
N ARG A 358 8.74 18.66 15.43
CA ARG A 358 9.08 19.48 14.25
C ARG A 358 9.76 20.81 14.64
N LYS A 359 9.34 21.45 15.74
CA LYS A 359 10.01 22.65 16.28
C LYS A 359 11.41 22.34 16.82
N GLN A 360 11.58 21.23 17.54
CA GLN A 360 12.91 20.80 18.00
C GLN A 360 13.84 20.48 16.83
N LEU A 361 13.35 19.75 15.83
CA LEU A 361 14.12 19.41 14.62
C LEU A 361 14.54 20.68 13.86
N GLY A 362 13.66 21.66 13.73
CA GLY A 362 13.98 22.97 13.16
C GLY A 362 15.11 23.68 13.92
N LYS A 363 15.05 23.72 15.26
CA LYS A 363 16.12 24.31 16.08
C LYS A 363 17.44 23.53 15.98
N LYS A 364 17.39 22.20 15.93
CA LYS A 364 18.58 21.36 15.73
C LYS A 364 19.18 21.52 14.34
N HIS A 365 18.37 21.79 13.33
CA HIS A 365 18.84 22.12 11.99
C HIS A 365 19.52 23.50 11.93
N THR A 366 18.98 24.53 12.58
CA THR A 366 19.68 25.84 12.65
C THR A 366 20.99 25.75 13.43
N GLU A 367 21.01 25.06 14.58
CA GLU A 367 22.24 24.79 15.35
C GLU A 367 23.29 24.05 14.51
N PHE A 368 22.87 23.09 13.66
CA PHE A 368 23.76 22.38 12.74
C PHE A 368 24.29 23.28 11.61
N VAL A 369 23.45 24.12 11.01
CA VAL A 369 23.87 25.07 9.96
C VAL A 369 24.85 26.11 10.53
N GLU A 370 24.60 26.63 11.72
CA GLU A 370 25.53 27.52 12.44
C GLU A 370 26.89 26.84 12.67
N MET A 371 26.88 25.59 13.18
CA MET A 371 28.12 24.82 13.40
C MET A 371 28.87 24.50 12.10
N ASN A 372 28.16 24.20 11.01
CA ASN A 372 28.75 23.97 9.69
C ASN A 372 29.40 25.24 9.13
N ASN A 373 28.76 26.40 9.28
CA ASN A 373 29.33 27.69 8.84
C ASN A 373 30.59 28.04 9.65
N VAL A 374 30.60 27.76 10.96
CA VAL A 374 31.81 27.91 11.79
C VAL A 374 32.93 26.97 11.32
N LEU A 375 32.60 25.72 10.96
CA LEU A 375 33.56 24.75 10.44
C LEU A 375 34.16 25.22 9.10
N GLN A 376 33.33 25.71 8.17
CA GLN A 376 33.80 26.27 6.89
C GLN A 376 34.71 27.49 7.09
N ASN A 377 34.36 28.40 8.00
CA ASN A 377 35.24 29.54 8.34
C ASN A 377 36.58 29.05 8.91
N LYS A 378 36.58 28.03 9.76
CA LYS A 378 37.83 27.44 10.30
C LYS A 378 38.63 26.66 9.26
N GLU A 379 37.99 26.11 8.23
CA GLU A 379 38.69 25.51 7.09
C GLU A 379 39.38 26.58 6.23
N VAL A 380 38.74 27.74 6.02
CA VAL A 380 39.36 28.90 5.34
C VAL A 380 40.54 29.44 6.16
N GLU A 381 40.36 29.74 7.45
CA GLU A 381 41.46 30.19 8.33
C GLU A 381 42.66 29.23 8.32
N LEU A 382 42.39 27.91 8.27
CA LEU A 382 43.42 26.87 8.24
C LEU A 382 44.14 26.78 6.88
N VAL A 383 43.46 27.12 5.78
CA VAL A 383 44.09 27.27 4.45
C VAL A 383 44.96 28.53 4.40
N GLU A 384 44.47 29.66 4.92
CA GLU A 384 45.22 30.91 5.01
C GLU A 384 46.49 30.74 5.85
N ALA A 385 46.38 30.15 7.04
CA ALA A 385 47.53 29.85 7.90
C ALA A 385 48.55 28.89 7.24
N LYS A 386 48.09 27.92 6.44
CA LYS A 386 48.98 27.05 5.64
C LYS A 386 49.73 27.82 4.55
N LEU A 387 49.07 28.78 3.89
CA LEU A 387 49.69 29.63 2.86
C LEU A 387 50.72 30.57 3.49
N GLU A 388 50.42 31.18 4.63
CA GLU A 388 51.36 32.05 5.35
C GLU A 388 52.58 31.27 5.89
N ILE A 389 52.38 30.05 6.39
CA ILE A 389 53.50 29.15 6.76
C ILE A 389 54.39 28.83 5.54
N GLN A 390 53.83 28.66 4.34
CA GLN A 390 54.63 28.45 3.12
C GLN A 390 55.35 29.75 2.69
N HIS A 391 54.71 30.91 2.80
CA HIS A 391 55.34 32.21 2.56
C HIS A 391 56.56 32.39 3.47
N LEU A 392 56.36 32.30 4.79
CA LEU A 392 57.43 32.42 5.80
C LEU A 392 58.55 31.39 5.60
N LYS A 393 58.23 30.17 5.13
CA LYS A 393 59.22 29.15 4.79
C LYS A 393 60.06 29.55 3.56
N SER A 394 59.45 30.15 2.54
CA SER A 394 60.16 30.66 1.36
C SER A 394 61.00 31.90 1.67
N GLU A 395 60.49 32.80 2.51
CA GLU A 395 61.20 33.98 3.01
C GLU A 395 62.41 33.58 3.85
N ARG A 396 62.26 32.60 4.75
CA ARG A 396 63.39 32.03 5.52
C ARG A 396 64.46 31.41 4.61
N ALA A 397 64.07 30.77 3.51
CA ALA A 397 65.03 30.22 2.54
C ALA A 397 65.76 31.32 1.77
N SER A 398 65.07 32.42 1.43
CA SER A 398 65.69 33.61 0.83
C SER A 398 66.71 34.27 1.79
N LEU A 399 66.32 34.47 3.04
CA LEU A 399 67.19 35.05 4.08
C LEU A 399 68.39 34.14 4.40
N GLN A 400 68.22 32.81 4.33
CA GLN A 400 69.32 31.85 4.46
C GLN A 400 70.35 32.01 3.32
N LEU A 401 69.91 32.10 2.06
CA LEU A 401 70.82 32.33 0.92
C LEU A 401 71.57 33.65 1.02
N ILE A 402 70.90 34.72 1.47
CA ILE A 402 71.54 36.03 1.71
C ILE A 402 72.56 35.94 2.85
N LEU A 403 72.30 35.15 3.89
CA LEU A 403 73.27 34.92 4.97
C LEU A 403 74.51 34.18 4.46
N GLU A 404 74.31 33.11 3.68
CA GLU A 404 75.39 32.29 3.10
C GLU A 404 76.26 33.11 2.11
N GLU A 405 75.65 34.00 1.31
CA GLU A 405 76.36 34.97 0.47
C GLU A 405 77.19 35.96 1.32
N LYS A 406 76.66 36.43 2.46
CA LYS A 406 77.39 37.37 3.35
C LYS A 406 78.50 36.70 4.15
N ASP A 407 78.33 35.45 4.57
CA ASP A 407 79.43 34.68 5.18
C ASP A 407 80.55 34.41 4.16
N GLN A 408 80.22 34.20 2.89
CA GLN A 408 81.21 34.12 1.81
C GLN A 408 81.93 35.45 1.56
N GLU A 409 81.22 36.58 1.46
CA GLU A 409 81.85 37.92 1.39
C GLU A 409 82.80 38.18 2.56
N VAL A 410 82.41 37.79 3.77
CA VAL A 410 83.25 37.91 4.99
C VAL A 410 84.45 36.95 4.95
N SER A 411 84.31 35.77 4.36
CA SER A 411 85.41 34.82 4.14
C SER A 411 86.46 35.39 3.19
N ASP A 412 86.02 35.92 2.04
CA ASP A 412 86.91 36.53 1.05
C ASP A 412 87.54 37.83 1.57
N ALA A 413 86.80 38.64 2.32
CA ALA A 413 87.34 39.82 3.00
C ALA A 413 88.43 39.46 4.03
N LYS A 414 88.25 38.38 4.81
CA LYS A 414 89.29 37.86 5.72
C LYS A 414 90.52 37.38 4.95
N LYS A 415 90.34 36.65 3.85
CA LYS A 415 91.44 36.17 3.00
C LYS A 415 92.27 37.31 2.40
N ASN A 416 91.60 38.36 1.92
CA ASN A 416 92.25 39.58 1.41
C ASN A 416 93.00 40.34 2.53
N LEU A 417 92.47 40.34 3.75
CA LEU A 417 93.14 40.94 4.91
C LEU A 417 94.36 40.13 5.36
N GLU A 418 94.30 38.79 5.29
CA GLU A 418 95.43 37.90 5.54
C GLU A 418 96.56 38.15 4.51
N GLN A 419 96.21 38.29 3.23
CA GLN A 419 97.16 38.66 2.18
C GLN A 419 97.80 40.04 2.44
N LEU A 420 97.00 41.06 2.78
CA LEU A 420 97.53 42.39 3.14
C LEU A 420 98.45 42.34 4.36
N ASN A 421 98.17 41.50 5.36
CA ASN A 421 99.06 41.29 6.50
C ASN A 421 100.41 40.67 6.08
N GLN A 422 100.39 39.72 5.14
CA GLN A 422 101.60 39.12 4.55
C GLN A 422 102.40 40.16 3.76
N GLU A 423 101.75 40.95 2.89
CA GLU A 423 102.39 42.05 2.14
C GLU A 423 103.00 43.10 3.10
N ILE A 424 102.33 43.42 4.20
CA ILE A 424 102.84 44.30 5.27
C ILE A 424 104.04 43.68 5.99
N ALA A 425 104.07 42.35 6.19
CA ALA A 425 105.21 41.65 6.79
C ALA A 425 106.43 41.66 5.85
N GLU A 426 106.23 41.45 4.55
CA GLU A 426 107.27 41.54 3.52
C GLU A 426 107.82 42.96 3.38
N LEU A 427 106.94 43.98 3.37
CA LEU A 427 107.34 45.39 3.39
C LEU A 427 108.13 45.75 4.66
N LYS A 428 107.77 45.21 5.84
CA LYS A 428 108.57 45.37 7.07
C LYS A 428 109.94 44.71 6.95
N MET A 429 110.03 43.50 6.42
CA MET A 429 111.32 42.83 6.19
C MET A 429 112.21 43.60 5.21
N LEU A 430 111.64 44.14 4.13
CA LEU A 430 112.34 44.98 3.17
C LEU A 430 112.77 46.32 3.78
N MET A 431 111.93 46.92 4.64
CA MET A 431 112.25 48.12 5.40
C MET A 431 113.40 47.88 6.39
N SER A 432 113.38 46.78 7.17
CA SER A 432 114.48 46.40 8.05
C SER A 432 115.77 46.08 7.28
N SER A 433 115.67 45.50 6.08
CA SER A 433 116.83 45.32 5.19
C SER A 433 117.42 46.67 4.75
N LYS A 434 116.56 47.65 4.41
CA LYS A 434 116.99 49.01 4.07
C LYS A 434 117.55 49.79 5.26
N GLU A 435 116.98 49.63 6.44
CA GLU A 435 117.50 50.18 7.70
C GLU A 435 118.89 49.61 8.00
N ASN A 436 119.08 48.30 7.86
CA ASN A 436 120.40 47.68 8.02
C ASN A 436 121.42 48.17 6.98
N GLN A 437 121.01 48.40 5.72
CA GLN A 437 121.86 49.03 4.69
C GLN A 437 122.21 50.48 5.07
N LEU A 438 121.27 51.25 5.63
CA LEU A 438 121.49 52.61 6.13
C LEU A 438 122.49 52.62 7.30
N ILE A 439 122.32 51.73 8.29
CA ILE A 439 123.21 51.57 9.44
C ILE A 439 124.64 51.21 8.98
N GLN A 440 124.78 50.28 8.03
CA GLN A 440 126.09 49.95 7.44
C GLN A 440 126.73 51.16 6.73
N ALA A 441 125.96 51.90 5.92
CA ALA A 441 126.44 53.10 5.26
C ALA A 441 126.85 54.19 6.26
N THR A 442 126.07 54.40 7.34
CA THR A 442 126.37 55.35 8.41
C THR A 442 127.61 54.95 9.23
N ALA A 443 127.81 53.66 9.49
CA ALA A 443 129.02 53.16 10.15
C ALA A 443 130.28 53.37 9.28
N LEU A 444 130.17 53.09 7.98
CA LEU A 444 131.27 53.29 7.02
C LEU A 444 131.55 54.80 6.81
N LEU A 445 130.54 55.66 6.88
CA LEU A 445 130.71 57.12 6.95
C LEU A 445 131.50 57.53 8.20
N LYS A 446 131.13 57.03 9.39
CA LYS A 446 131.89 57.30 10.62
C LYS A 446 133.33 56.79 10.56
N GLU A 447 133.59 55.65 9.93
CA GLU A 447 134.96 55.17 9.70
C GLU A 447 135.74 56.15 8.81
N LYS A 448 135.10 56.75 7.80
CA LYS A 448 135.71 57.81 6.98
C LYS A 448 135.90 59.11 7.73
N ASP A 449 135.00 59.49 8.64
CA ASP A 449 135.15 60.65 9.51
C ASP A 449 136.29 60.45 10.52
N GLU A 450 136.42 59.27 11.13
CA GLU A 450 137.54 58.90 12.00
C GLU A 450 138.86 58.82 11.24
N TYR A 451 138.85 58.37 9.97
CA TYR A 451 140.01 58.42 9.09
C TYR A 451 140.38 59.86 8.73
N ALA A 452 139.39 60.72 8.44
CA ALA A 452 139.59 62.15 8.19
C ALA A 452 140.14 62.87 9.43
N LEU A 453 139.70 62.52 10.64
CA LEU A 453 140.27 63.03 11.90
C LEU A 453 141.74 62.60 12.07
N LYS A 454 142.09 61.33 11.78
CA LYS A 454 143.50 60.89 11.79
C LYS A 454 144.35 61.66 10.79
N VAL A 455 143.84 61.88 9.56
CA VAL A 455 144.50 62.72 8.55
C VAL A 455 144.60 64.19 9.00
N GLN A 456 143.61 64.71 9.73
CA GLN A 456 143.63 66.06 10.31
C GLN A 456 144.70 66.20 11.40
N ASP A 457 144.89 65.17 12.24
CA ASP A 457 145.93 65.13 13.28
C ASP A 457 147.33 64.95 12.69
N GLU A 458 147.50 64.07 11.68
CA GLU A 458 148.73 63.94 10.89
C GLU A 458 149.07 65.24 10.15
N LEU A 459 148.07 65.97 9.65
CA LEU A 459 148.23 67.29 9.05
C LEU A 459 148.67 68.34 10.08
N ASN A 460 148.19 68.28 11.31
CA ASN A 460 148.62 69.18 12.39
C ASN A 460 150.07 68.89 12.85
N ASP A 461 150.46 67.62 12.96
CA ASP A 461 151.82 67.21 13.33
C ASP A 461 152.84 67.50 12.21
N THR A 462 152.46 67.34 10.94
CA THR A 462 153.30 67.79 9.81
C THR A 462 153.36 69.31 9.70
N LYS A 463 152.29 70.04 10.04
CA LYS A 463 152.29 71.52 10.11
C LYS A 463 153.25 72.06 11.17
N MET A 464 153.36 71.41 12.34
CA MET A 464 154.38 71.73 13.35
C MET A 464 155.81 71.60 12.77
N LYS A 465 156.07 70.55 11.99
CA LYS A 465 157.37 70.30 11.35
C LYS A 465 157.67 71.27 10.19
N PHE A 466 156.64 71.77 9.51
CA PHE A 466 156.79 72.86 8.54
C PHE A 466 157.29 74.16 9.18
N SER A 467 156.88 74.47 10.42
CA SER A 467 157.30 75.69 11.14
C SER A 467 158.80 75.74 11.43
N GLU A 468 159.51 74.61 11.49
CA GLU A 468 160.98 74.59 11.59
C GLU A 468 161.65 74.74 10.21
N ALA A 469 161.07 74.15 9.16
CA ALA A 469 161.61 74.19 7.79
C ALA A 469 161.45 75.55 7.08
N GLU A 470 160.43 76.33 7.45
CA GLU A 470 160.12 77.63 6.83
C GLU A 470 161.27 78.65 6.97
N THR A 471 162.13 78.49 7.99
CA THR A 471 163.34 79.31 8.21
C THR A 471 164.44 79.14 7.15
N VAL A 472 164.34 78.16 6.24
CA VAL A 472 165.38 77.82 5.24
C VAL A 472 164.94 78.13 3.80
N ILE A 473 163.65 78.43 3.56
CA ILE A 473 163.08 78.62 2.21
C ILE A 473 163.00 80.11 1.81
N GLU A 474 163.59 81.03 2.59
CA GLU A 474 163.72 82.46 2.26
C GLU A 474 164.78 82.76 1.15
N ARG A 475 165.06 81.81 0.25
CA ARG A 475 166.17 81.96 -0.72
C ARG A 475 166.09 81.20 -2.05
N ILE A 476 165.01 80.47 -2.33
CA ILE A 476 164.86 79.74 -3.60
C ILE A 476 163.46 79.96 -4.19
N ALA A 477 163.43 80.75 -5.27
CA ALA A 477 162.31 81.06 -6.16
C ALA A 477 161.12 81.86 -5.56
N GLU A 478 160.65 82.98 -6.12
CA GLU A 478 161.07 83.76 -7.32
C GLU A 478 161.48 82.95 -8.56
N LEU A 479 160.57 82.12 -9.07
CA LEU A 479 160.36 81.78 -10.49
C LEU A 479 159.50 80.51 -10.64
N THR A 480 158.20 80.68 -10.90
CA THR A 480 157.41 80.05 -12.00
C THR A 480 155.91 80.13 -11.66
N ASN A 481 155.06 80.34 -12.68
CA ASN A 481 153.64 80.68 -12.53
C ASN A 481 152.73 79.74 -13.36
N ARG A 482 151.51 79.45 -12.85
CA ARG A 482 150.24 79.09 -13.54
C ARG A 482 149.96 77.68 -14.16
N LEU A 483 148.74 77.18 -13.83
CA LEU A 483 147.76 76.31 -14.60
C LEU A 483 148.17 74.83 -14.93
N VAL A 484 147.33 73.76 -15.02
CA VAL A 484 145.84 73.44 -15.04
C VAL A 484 145.19 73.52 -16.46
N ILE A 485 144.36 72.60 -17.03
CA ILE A 485 143.20 71.74 -16.61
C ILE A 485 143.08 70.40 -17.43
N SER A 486 142.57 69.25 -16.88
CA SER A 486 141.77 68.16 -17.56
C SER A 486 141.28 67.07 -16.54
N VAL A 487 140.21 66.23 -16.61
CA VAL A 487 139.07 65.89 -17.56
C VAL A 487 139.40 64.73 -18.57
N LYS A 488 138.58 63.67 -18.91
CA LYS A 488 137.12 63.30 -18.81
C LYS A 488 136.81 61.75 -18.84
N ASP A 489 135.51 61.38 -18.95
CA ASP A 489 134.83 60.15 -19.50
C ASP A 489 134.41 59.01 -18.51
N GLU A 490 133.20 58.39 -18.47
CA GLU A 490 132.20 57.82 -19.44
C GLU A 490 132.45 56.30 -19.76
N ASP A 491 131.52 55.33 -19.97
CA ASP A 491 130.04 55.36 -20.17
C ASP A 491 129.25 53.99 -20.00
N ASN A 492 127.92 54.07 -19.75
CA ASN A 492 126.72 53.31 -20.25
C ASN A 492 126.39 51.74 -20.32
N ASN A 493 125.11 51.42 -20.00
CA ASN A 493 124.03 50.69 -20.79
C ASN A 493 123.48 49.22 -20.63
N VAL A 494 122.13 49.11 -20.82
CA VAL A 494 121.27 48.03 -21.48
C VAL A 494 120.98 46.64 -20.81
N LEU A 495 119.91 45.83 -21.11
CA LEU A 495 118.41 46.00 -21.17
C LEU A 495 117.65 44.68 -21.62
N ARG A 496 116.34 44.53 -21.25
CA ARG A 496 115.21 43.82 -21.99
C ARG A 496 114.88 42.28 -21.73
N PRO A 497 113.79 41.62 -22.27
CA PRO A 497 112.49 41.33 -21.56
C PRO A 497 111.77 39.95 -21.83
N VAL A 498 110.42 39.85 -21.60
CA VAL A 498 109.36 38.98 -22.24
C VAL A 498 109.09 37.55 -21.66
N ASP A 499 107.86 36.96 -21.52
CA ASP A 499 106.43 37.40 -21.43
C ASP A 499 105.42 36.24 -21.06
N ASP A 500 104.17 36.57 -20.62
CA ASP A 500 102.82 35.94 -20.89
C ASP A 500 102.20 34.72 -20.11
N VAL A 501 100.85 34.62 -20.19
CA VAL A 501 99.86 33.52 -19.90
C VAL A 501 99.26 33.37 -18.47
N SER A 502 98.05 32.80 -18.42
CA SER A 502 97.04 32.82 -17.33
C SER A 502 96.61 31.43 -16.78
N SER A 503 95.71 31.48 -15.77
CA SER A 503 94.65 30.49 -15.43
C SER A 503 94.83 29.45 -14.30
N GLU A 504 93.67 29.08 -13.75
CA GLU A 504 93.25 28.03 -12.81
C GLU A 504 94.22 27.42 -11.77
N LEU A 505 93.78 27.45 -10.51
CA LEU A 505 94.26 26.59 -9.42
C LEU A 505 93.06 25.88 -8.81
N MET A 506 92.99 24.53 -8.90
CA MET A 506 91.87 23.75 -8.37
C MET A 506 92.27 22.35 -7.86
N HIS A 507 91.63 21.98 -6.74
CA HIS A 507 91.56 20.65 -6.11
C HIS A 507 92.82 19.91 -5.64
N GLN A 508 92.91 19.71 -4.33
CA GLN A 508 92.82 18.37 -3.73
C GLN A 508 92.19 18.41 -2.31
N LEU A 509 91.70 17.26 -1.85
CA LEU A 509 91.05 16.97 -0.53
C LEU A 509 89.61 17.57 -0.39
N VAL A 510 88.51 16.79 -0.30
CA VAL A 510 88.05 15.79 0.72
C VAL A 510 87.41 16.53 1.92
N ASP A 511 86.13 16.32 2.31
CA ASP A 511 85.48 15.04 2.66
C ASP A 511 83.92 14.98 2.52
N ARG A 512 83.27 13.89 3.00
CA ARG A 512 81.82 13.51 2.95
C ARG A 512 81.26 13.38 4.41
N PRO A 513 79.95 13.51 4.81
CA PRO A 513 78.70 13.00 4.19
C PRO A 513 77.44 13.93 4.21
N SER A 514 76.26 13.65 3.60
CA SER A 514 75.64 12.44 3.00
C SER A 514 74.80 11.51 3.93
N SER A 515 73.72 11.99 4.59
CA SER A 515 72.86 11.16 5.47
C SER A 515 71.32 11.13 5.23
N ASP A 516 70.69 12.14 4.63
CA ASP A 516 69.21 12.30 4.76
C ASP A 516 68.32 11.53 3.75
N PHE A 517 68.82 11.21 2.56
CA PHE A 517 68.03 10.58 1.48
C PHE A 517 67.36 9.26 1.90
N GLY A 518 67.93 8.53 2.87
CA GLY A 518 67.39 7.26 3.35
C GLY A 518 66.11 7.38 4.19
N LEU A 519 65.90 8.52 4.86
CA LEU A 519 64.72 8.75 5.70
C LEU A 519 63.53 9.28 4.87
N GLN A 520 63.77 10.31 4.03
CA GLN A 520 62.75 10.82 3.11
C GLN A 520 62.22 9.73 2.17
N LYS A 521 63.10 8.86 1.64
CA LYS A 521 62.68 7.73 0.79
C LYS A 521 61.72 6.78 1.53
N LYS A 522 62.04 6.39 2.77
CA LYS A 522 61.15 5.51 3.56
C LYS A 522 59.81 6.17 3.88
N GLN A 523 59.81 7.47 4.17
CA GLN A 523 58.59 8.23 4.45
C GLN A 523 57.67 8.28 3.22
N LEU A 524 58.23 8.62 2.05
CA LEU A 524 57.51 8.57 0.77
C LEU A 524 57.04 7.16 0.40
N GLU A 525 57.83 6.11 0.68
CA GLU A 525 57.39 4.72 0.49
C GLU A 525 56.20 4.34 1.41
N THR A 526 56.13 4.89 2.63
CA THR A 526 54.97 4.68 3.51
C THR A 526 53.73 5.48 3.10
N GLU A 527 53.88 6.72 2.64
CA GLU A 527 52.77 7.54 2.11
C GLU A 527 52.23 6.97 0.80
N LEU A 528 53.10 6.51 -0.10
CA LEU A 528 52.73 5.85 -1.35
C LEU A 528 52.05 4.49 -1.11
N ARG A 529 52.41 3.79 -0.02
CA ARG A 529 51.65 2.60 0.44
C ARG A 529 50.26 2.98 0.94
N PHE A 530 50.15 3.95 1.85
CA PHE A 530 48.86 4.37 2.43
C PHE A 530 47.89 4.91 1.38
N THR A 531 48.36 5.74 0.45
CA THR A 531 47.55 6.26 -0.66
C THR A 531 47.12 5.15 -1.61
N LYS A 532 47.97 4.15 -1.89
CA LYS A 532 47.62 2.96 -2.69
C LYS A 532 46.64 2.01 -1.98
N GLU A 533 46.62 2.00 -0.66
CA GLU A 533 45.67 1.24 0.15
C GLU A 533 44.31 1.95 0.19
N SER A 534 44.29 3.24 0.53
CA SER A 534 43.09 4.08 0.47
C SER A 534 42.45 4.14 -0.93
N LEU A 535 43.25 4.11 -2.00
CA LEU A 535 42.75 4.03 -3.37
C LEU A 535 41.98 2.72 -3.64
N LYS A 536 42.43 1.59 -3.09
CA LYS A 536 41.70 0.31 -3.20
C LYS A 536 40.41 0.33 -2.39
N ASP A 537 40.41 0.93 -1.20
CA ASP A 537 39.19 1.05 -0.40
C ASP A 537 38.15 1.90 -1.15
N LYS A 538 38.57 2.98 -1.82
CA LYS A 538 37.70 3.77 -2.71
C LYS A 538 37.29 3.05 -3.99
N GLU A 539 38.15 2.23 -4.58
CA GLU A 539 37.77 1.34 -5.70
C GLU A 539 36.69 0.34 -5.26
N MET A 540 36.81 -0.24 -4.07
CA MET A 540 35.82 -1.15 -3.48
C MET A 540 34.51 -0.46 -3.09
N GLU A 541 34.56 0.76 -2.54
CA GLU A 541 33.37 1.60 -2.32
C GLU A 541 32.63 1.89 -3.65
N VAL A 542 33.37 2.26 -4.71
CA VAL A 542 32.79 2.53 -6.04
C VAL A 542 32.17 1.27 -6.64
N LEU A 543 32.83 0.10 -6.53
CA LEU A 543 32.27 -1.18 -6.97
C LEU A 543 31.02 -1.58 -6.17
N ALA A 544 30.96 -1.27 -4.87
CA ALA A 544 29.75 -1.47 -4.06
C ALA A 544 28.61 -0.53 -4.49
N ALA A 545 28.91 0.76 -4.73
CA ALA A 545 27.94 1.74 -5.21
C ALA A 545 27.40 1.39 -6.61
N GLN A 546 28.26 0.93 -7.54
CA GLN A 546 27.84 0.44 -8.86
C GLN A 546 26.89 -0.76 -8.77
N ARG A 547 27.14 -1.71 -7.86
CA ARG A 547 26.23 -2.84 -7.61
C ARG A 547 24.89 -2.39 -7.03
N ALA A 548 24.90 -1.43 -6.10
CA ALA A 548 23.68 -0.87 -5.52
C ALA A 548 22.84 -0.11 -6.57
N LEU A 549 23.49 0.64 -7.47
CA LEU A 549 22.84 1.31 -8.60
C LEU A 549 22.23 0.29 -9.58
N ALA A 550 22.98 -0.74 -9.99
CA ALA A 550 22.46 -1.77 -10.90
C ALA A 550 21.24 -2.52 -10.35
N ILE A 551 21.18 -2.74 -9.02
CA ILE A 551 19.99 -3.30 -8.35
C ILE A 551 18.82 -2.31 -8.44
N LYS A 552 19.06 -1.00 -8.24
CA LYS A 552 18.02 0.03 -8.33
C LYS A 552 17.52 0.27 -9.76
N ASP A 553 18.38 0.14 -10.77
CA ASP A 553 17.99 0.22 -12.18
C ASP A 553 17.06 -0.94 -12.57
N GLU A 554 17.32 -2.17 -12.09
CA GLU A 554 16.44 -3.32 -12.34
C GLU A 554 15.13 -3.23 -11.51
N GLU A 555 15.17 -2.70 -10.27
CA GLU A 555 13.95 -2.35 -9.53
C GLU A 555 13.09 -1.32 -10.29
N LEU A 556 13.70 -0.26 -10.82
CA LEU A 556 13.01 0.78 -11.61
C LEU A 556 12.42 0.21 -12.90
N LYS A 557 13.17 -0.65 -13.62
CA LYS A 557 12.71 -1.38 -14.81
C LYS A 557 11.51 -2.29 -14.49
N MET A 558 11.53 -2.97 -13.34
CA MET A 558 10.39 -3.74 -12.83
C MET A 558 9.21 -2.89 -12.33
N VAL A 559 9.41 -1.61 -11.98
CA VAL A 559 8.32 -0.65 -11.71
C VAL A 559 7.73 -0.13 -13.02
N LEU A 560 8.57 0.27 -13.99
CA LEU A 560 8.15 0.74 -15.31
C LEU A 560 7.32 -0.31 -16.05
N GLY A 561 7.76 -1.58 -16.08
CA GLY A 561 6.97 -2.66 -16.69
C GLY A 561 5.60 -2.89 -16.04
N ARG A 562 5.46 -2.62 -14.74
CA ARG A 562 4.17 -2.65 -14.02
C ARG A 562 3.29 -1.42 -14.31
N LEU A 563 3.90 -0.26 -14.53
CA LEU A 563 3.19 0.95 -14.96
C LEU A 563 2.68 0.80 -16.41
N GLU A 564 3.51 0.31 -17.32
CA GLU A 564 3.08 -0.01 -18.69
C GLU A 564 1.95 -1.04 -18.74
N ALA A 565 2.00 -2.08 -17.88
CA ALA A 565 0.90 -3.05 -17.77
C ALA A 565 -0.40 -2.36 -17.31
N ARG A 566 -0.34 -1.52 -16.28
CA ARG A 566 -1.49 -0.72 -15.80
C ARG A 566 -2.02 0.26 -16.84
N GLU A 567 -1.15 0.87 -17.64
CA GLU A 567 -1.55 1.77 -18.73
C GLU A 567 -2.27 0.99 -19.85
N LYS A 568 -1.77 -0.19 -20.22
CA LYS A 568 -2.42 -1.10 -21.18
C LYS A 568 -3.75 -1.67 -20.67
N GLU A 569 -3.89 -1.89 -19.36
CA GLU A 569 -5.17 -2.25 -18.72
C GLU A 569 -6.18 -1.08 -18.78
N LEU A 570 -5.76 0.13 -18.42
CA LEU A 570 -6.61 1.33 -18.46
C LEU A 570 -7.04 1.70 -19.89
N GLN A 571 -6.15 1.55 -20.87
CA GLN A 571 -6.47 1.77 -22.28
C GLN A 571 -7.51 0.74 -22.78
N ARG A 572 -7.39 -0.53 -22.40
CA ARG A 572 -8.39 -1.56 -22.73
C ARG A 572 -9.76 -1.26 -22.11
N LEU A 573 -9.82 -0.92 -20.82
CA LEU A 573 -11.06 -0.55 -20.14
C LEU A 573 -11.73 0.69 -20.78
N LYS A 574 -10.93 1.61 -21.31
CA LYS A 574 -11.42 2.78 -22.05
C LYS A 574 -11.96 2.41 -23.44
N GLU A 575 -11.34 1.45 -24.13
CA GLU A 575 -11.82 0.90 -25.40
C GLU A 575 -13.12 0.12 -25.21
N GLU A 576 -13.18 -0.73 -24.18
CA GLU A 576 -14.37 -1.48 -23.74
C GLU A 576 -15.54 -0.54 -23.40
N MET A 577 -15.31 0.52 -22.61
CA MET A 577 -16.33 1.55 -22.32
C MET A 577 -16.80 2.32 -23.58
N ILE A 578 -15.94 2.46 -24.60
CA ILE A 578 -16.32 3.06 -25.89
C ILE A 578 -17.14 2.07 -26.74
N GLU A 579 -16.83 0.77 -26.67
CA GLU A 579 -17.60 -0.28 -27.34
C GLU A 579 -19.00 -0.41 -26.70
N ASP A 580 -19.10 -0.49 -25.37
CA ASP A 580 -20.37 -0.44 -24.62
C ASP A 580 -21.22 0.79 -24.98
N ALA A 581 -20.60 1.97 -25.04
CA ALA A 581 -21.31 3.21 -25.40
C ALA A 581 -21.79 3.20 -26.86
N ASN A 582 -21.05 2.56 -27.76
CA ASN A 582 -21.48 2.36 -29.15
C ASN A 582 -22.58 1.30 -29.26
N ASP A 583 -22.54 0.24 -28.46
CA ASP A 583 -23.56 -0.82 -28.47
C ASP A 583 -24.87 -0.36 -27.84
N MET A 584 -24.82 0.41 -26.75
CA MET A 584 -25.99 1.14 -26.23
C MET A 584 -26.56 2.11 -27.28
N LYS A 585 -25.70 2.74 -28.10
CA LYS A 585 -26.15 3.59 -29.22
C LYS A 585 -26.73 2.79 -30.39
N LYS A 586 -26.22 1.59 -30.69
CA LYS A 586 -26.82 0.65 -31.64
C LYS A 586 -28.19 0.17 -31.14
N LEU A 587 -28.32 -0.20 -29.87
CA LEU A 587 -29.58 -0.61 -29.25
C LEU A 587 -30.61 0.53 -29.26
N TYR A 588 -30.19 1.76 -28.97
CA TYR A 588 -31.05 2.94 -29.09
C TYR A 588 -31.48 3.19 -30.55
N ALA A 589 -30.56 3.06 -31.52
CA ALA A 589 -30.89 3.19 -32.94
C ALA A 589 -31.83 2.09 -33.44
N LEU A 590 -31.65 0.83 -33.02
CA LEU A 590 -32.53 -0.30 -33.34
C LEU A 590 -33.90 -0.15 -32.69
N ALA A 591 -33.98 0.39 -31.47
CA ALA A 591 -35.24 0.76 -30.85
C ALA A 591 -35.93 1.87 -31.66
N GLN A 592 -35.21 2.94 -32.03
CA GLN A 592 -35.71 4.05 -32.83
C GLN A 592 -36.16 3.61 -34.23
N GLU A 593 -35.47 2.66 -34.86
CA GLU A 593 -35.82 2.08 -36.17
C GLU A 593 -37.08 1.19 -36.09
N ARG A 594 -37.18 0.36 -35.03
CA ARG A 594 -38.34 -0.50 -34.77
C ARG A 594 -39.60 0.29 -34.35
N ILE A 595 -39.41 1.50 -33.83
CA ILE A 595 -40.46 2.48 -33.50
C ILE A 595 -40.81 3.32 -34.74
N GLY A 596 -39.82 3.74 -35.53
CA GLY A 596 -40.01 4.51 -36.75
C GLY A 596 -40.62 5.90 -36.49
N GLU A 597 -41.65 6.24 -37.26
CA GLU A 597 -42.49 7.44 -37.04
C GLU A 597 -43.67 7.18 -36.08
N LYS A 598 -43.97 5.90 -35.76
CA LYS A 598 -45.00 5.54 -34.77
C LYS A 598 -44.49 5.86 -33.37
N SER A 599 -45.35 6.29 -32.45
CA SER A 599 -44.97 6.39 -31.05
C SER A 599 -44.99 5.02 -30.35
N ILE A 600 -44.39 4.92 -29.17
CA ILE A 600 -44.51 3.74 -28.30
C ILE A 600 -45.99 3.50 -27.91
N GLY A 601 -46.81 4.55 -27.86
CA GLY A 601 -48.26 4.43 -27.68
C GLY A 601 -48.95 3.78 -28.87
N ASP A 602 -48.61 4.18 -30.10
CA ASP A 602 -49.19 3.60 -31.32
C ASP A 602 -48.83 2.13 -31.47
N LEU A 603 -47.59 1.74 -31.13
CA LEU A 603 -47.15 0.34 -31.14
C LEU A 603 -47.85 -0.50 -30.06
N ALA A 604 -48.18 0.09 -28.90
CA ALA A 604 -48.99 -0.56 -27.87
C ALA A 604 -50.47 -0.70 -28.30
N ILE A 605 -51.03 0.31 -28.99
CA ILE A 605 -52.37 0.26 -29.57
C ILE A 605 -52.45 -0.81 -30.66
N GLU A 606 -51.46 -0.88 -31.56
CA GLU A 606 -51.38 -1.90 -32.62
C GLU A 606 -51.28 -3.32 -32.03
N LYS A 607 -50.53 -3.52 -30.93
CA LYS A 607 -50.54 -4.79 -30.19
C LYS A 607 -51.93 -5.09 -29.61
N LEU A 608 -52.54 -4.15 -28.91
CA LEU A 608 -53.85 -4.33 -28.26
C LEU A 608 -54.97 -4.59 -29.28
N GLN A 609 -54.91 -3.99 -30.46
CA GLN A 609 -55.84 -4.25 -31.58
C GLN A 609 -55.67 -5.67 -32.14
N LEU A 610 -54.44 -6.16 -32.27
CA LEU A 610 -54.17 -7.54 -32.71
C LEU A 610 -54.57 -8.57 -31.65
N GLU A 611 -54.35 -8.27 -30.37
CA GLU A 611 -54.74 -9.09 -29.22
C GLU A 611 -56.27 -9.14 -29.06
N ALA A 612 -56.97 -8.02 -29.28
CA ALA A 612 -58.44 -7.97 -29.35
C ALA A 612 -58.98 -8.78 -30.54
N ALA A 613 -58.43 -8.60 -31.74
CA ALA A 613 -58.84 -9.37 -32.92
C ALA A 613 -58.60 -10.88 -32.76
N GLN A 614 -57.55 -11.28 -32.04
CA GLN A 614 -57.30 -12.68 -31.71
C GLN A 614 -58.36 -13.22 -30.73
N LEU A 615 -58.73 -12.45 -29.70
CA LEU A 615 -59.79 -12.81 -28.74
C LEU A 615 -61.18 -12.84 -29.39
N GLU A 616 -61.48 -11.95 -30.34
CA GLU A 616 -62.71 -11.98 -31.14
C GLU A 616 -62.79 -13.27 -31.97
N VAL A 617 -61.69 -13.70 -32.60
CA VAL A 617 -61.63 -14.98 -33.33
C VAL A 617 -61.80 -16.17 -32.38
N GLU A 618 -61.14 -16.18 -31.22
CA GLU A 618 -61.26 -17.25 -30.23
C GLU A 618 -62.71 -17.36 -29.70
N ALA A 619 -63.33 -16.22 -29.36
CA ALA A 619 -64.74 -16.15 -28.96
C ALA A 619 -65.69 -16.62 -30.06
N ALA A 620 -65.49 -16.21 -31.31
CA ALA A 620 -66.31 -16.62 -32.45
C ALA A 620 -66.18 -18.13 -32.73
N THR A 621 -64.96 -18.70 -32.67
CA THR A 621 -64.75 -20.15 -32.83
C THR A 621 -65.35 -20.96 -31.68
N SER A 622 -65.24 -20.47 -30.44
CA SER A 622 -65.83 -21.10 -29.26
C SER A 622 -67.37 -21.08 -29.32
N ALA A 623 -67.97 -19.96 -29.76
CA ALA A 623 -69.41 -19.86 -29.98
C ALA A 623 -69.90 -20.80 -31.09
N LEU A 624 -69.16 -20.92 -32.21
CA LEU A 624 -69.46 -21.86 -33.29
C LEU A 624 -69.39 -23.33 -32.83
N GLN A 625 -68.35 -23.70 -32.08
CA GLN A 625 -68.24 -25.04 -31.50
C GLN A 625 -69.42 -25.34 -30.57
N LYS A 626 -69.76 -24.41 -29.66
CA LYS A 626 -70.86 -24.61 -28.72
C LYS A 626 -72.23 -24.66 -29.39
N LEU A 627 -72.42 -23.94 -30.51
CA LEU A 627 -73.61 -24.09 -31.35
C LEU A 627 -73.70 -25.48 -32.00
N ALA A 628 -72.58 -26.05 -32.45
CA ALA A 628 -72.55 -27.42 -32.99
C ALA A 628 -72.88 -28.46 -31.90
N GLU A 629 -72.29 -28.31 -30.71
CA GLU A 629 -72.57 -29.17 -29.54
C GLU A 629 -74.06 -29.12 -29.16
N MET A 630 -74.64 -27.92 -29.00
CA MET A 630 -76.07 -27.76 -28.71
C MET A 630 -76.97 -28.28 -29.82
N SER A 631 -76.59 -28.11 -31.09
CA SER A 631 -77.37 -28.64 -32.21
C SER A 631 -77.31 -30.16 -32.31
N HIS A 632 -76.20 -30.78 -31.87
CA HIS A 632 -76.06 -32.23 -31.79
C HIS A 632 -76.86 -32.79 -30.61
N GLU A 633 -76.83 -32.13 -29.44
CA GLU A 633 -77.71 -32.46 -28.31
C GLU A 633 -79.20 -32.35 -28.66
N LEU A 634 -79.61 -31.30 -29.39
CA LEU A 634 -80.99 -31.14 -29.85
C LEU A 634 -81.42 -32.24 -30.81
N LEU A 635 -80.53 -32.71 -31.69
CA LEU A 635 -80.78 -33.84 -32.57
C LEU A 635 -80.96 -35.14 -31.76
N ILE A 636 -80.06 -35.42 -30.81
CA ILE A 636 -80.16 -36.58 -29.91
C ILE A 636 -81.46 -36.53 -29.08
N LYS A 637 -81.84 -35.34 -28.57
CA LYS A 637 -83.08 -35.15 -27.78
C LYS A 637 -84.34 -35.27 -28.64
N ALA A 638 -84.32 -34.83 -29.90
CA ALA A 638 -85.44 -35.02 -30.83
C ALA A 638 -85.69 -36.52 -31.09
N SER A 639 -84.64 -37.28 -31.42
CA SER A 639 -84.77 -38.72 -31.71
C SER A 639 -85.03 -39.59 -30.47
N THR A 640 -84.54 -39.22 -29.29
CA THR A 640 -84.85 -39.95 -28.03
C THR A 640 -86.24 -39.65 -27.47
N SER A 641 -86.89 -38.56 -27.88
CA SER A 641 -88.29 -38.26 -27.55
C SER A 641 -89.31 -39.24 -28.18
N ILE A 642 -88.85 -40.22 -28.97
CA ILE A 642 -89.67 -41.24 -29.65
C ILE A 642 -89.72 -42.56 -28.83
N GLU A 643 -88.78 -42.81 -27.93
CA GLU A 643 -88.66 -44.11 -27.23
C GLU A 643 -89.36 -44.20 -25.86
N SER A 644 -89.93 -43.10 -25.33
CA SER A 644 -90.42 -43.07 -23.94
C SER A 644 -91.84 -43.58 -23.70
N ASP A 645 -92.61 -43.91 -24.75
CA ASP A 645 -94.07 -44.10 -24.66
C ASP A 645 -94.54 -45.54 -25.00
N SER A 646 -93.70 -46.55 -24.72
CA SER A 646 -94.01 -47.96 -25.00
C SER A 646 -93.51 -48.97 -23.95
N ASP A 647 -94.12 -48.97 -22.76
CA ASP A 647 -94.64 -50.20 -22.11
C ASP A 647 -95.16 -49.96 -20.68
N THR A 648 -96.48 -50.11 -20.46
CA THR A 648 -97.09 -50.75 -19.28
C THR A 648 -98.59 -50.91 -19.54
N SER A 649 -99.10 -52.14 -19.48
CA SER A 649 -100.54 -52.42 -19.53
C SER A 649 -100.98 -53.17 -18.27
N ILE A 650 -102.20 -52.89 -17.77
CA ILE A 650 -103.17 -53.85 -17.17
C ILE A 650 -104.38 -53.12 -16.51
N PHE A 651 -105.56 -53.28 -17.12
CA PHE A 651 -106.93 -53.41 -16.57
C PHE A 651 -107.67 -52.31 -15.75
N LEU A 652 -108.77 -51.82 -16.37
CA LEU A 652 -110.14 -51.57 -15.83
C LEU A 652 -110.36 -50.52 -14.71
N GLN A 653 -111.51 -49.81 -14.63
CA GLN A 653 -112.86 -50.16 -15.12
C GLN A 653 -113.77 -48.94 -15.48
N SER A 654 -114.46 -49.01 -16.63
CA SER A 654 -115.71 -48.30 -17.04
C SER A 654 -115.82 -46.76 -17.04
N GLY A 655 -116.22 -46.14 -18.18
CA GLY A 655 -116.55 -44.70 -18.20
C GLY A 655 -117.01 -43.98 -19.50
N SER A 656 -117.53 -44.67 -20.54
CA SER A 656 -118.22 -44.13 -21.75
C SER A 656 -117.70 -42.83 -22.44
N ASP A 657 -117.03 -42.87 -23.61
CA ASP A 657 -117.61 -42.93 -25.00
C ASP A 657 -118.13 -41.56 -25.55
N PRO A 658 -117.96 -41.15 -26.83
CA PRO A 658 -116.92 -41.46 -27.85
C PRO A 658 -116.38 -40.20 -28.62
N MET A 659 -115.66 -40.44 -29.73
CA MET A 659 -115.38 -39.57 -30.92
C MET A 659 -114.12 -38.65 -31.00
N ILE A 660 -113.36 -38.88 -32.09
CA ILE A 660 -112.49 -37.95 -32.88
C ILE A 660 -111.22 -37.36 -32.21
N SER A 661 -110.05 -37.98 -32.47
CA SER A 661 -108.85 -37.32 -33.07
C SER A 661 -107.56 -38.18 -33.10
N MET A 662 -107.60 -39.39 -33.68
CA MET A 662 -106.35 -40.10 -34.04
C MET A 662 -105.77 -39.54 -35.35
N ILE A 663 -104.44 -39.60 -35.48
CA ILE A 663 -103.63 -39.18 -36.66
C ILE A 663 -103.63 -37.66 -36.92
N LYS A 664 -102.73 -36.92 -36.23
CA LYS A 664 -102.10 -35.71 -36.82
C LYS A 664 -100.81 -35.14 -36.18
N ASN A 665 -100.17 -35.81 -35.23
CA ASN A 665 -98.98 -35.25 -34.56
C ASN A 665 -97.64 -35.61 -35.25
N ASP A 666 -97.58 -36.68 -36.04
CA ASP A 666 -96.34 -37.21 -36.60
C ASP A 666 -95.75 -36.34 -37.74
N GLU A 667 -96.59 -35.70 -38.56
CA GLU A 667 -96.13 -34.78 -39.62
C GLU A 667 -95.37 -33.59 -39.02
N SER A 668 -95.90 -32.98 -37.95
CA SER A 668 -95.22 -31.89 -37.25
C SER A 668 -93.92 -32.32 -36.58
N PHE A 669 -93.84 -33.53 -36.03
CA PHE A 669 -92.64 -34.01 -35.35
C PHE A 669 -91.52 -34.37 -36.34
N THR A 670 -91.87 -35.00 -37.47
CA THR A 670 -90.91 -35.32 -38.54
C THR A 670 -90.45 -34.08 -39.32
N GLU A 671 -91.29 -33.04 -39.45
CA GLU A 671 -90.84 -31.74 -39.96
C GLU A 671 -89.85 -31.06 -39.01
N VAL A 672 -90.08 -31.13 -37.69
CA VAL A 672 -89.11 -30.65 -36.68
C VAL A 672 -87.81 -31.46 -36.70
N GLU A 673 -87.85 -32.79 -36.71
CA GLU A 673 -86.64 -33.63 -36.74
C GLU A 673 -85.81 -33.40 -38.01
N THR A 674 -86.45 -33.35 -39.18
CA THR A 674 -85.74 -33.04 -40.44
C THR A 674 -85.29 -31.57 -40.54
N GLY A 675 -85.88 -30.66 -39.75
CA GLY A 675 -85.41 -29.29 -39.56
C GLY A 675 -84.15 -29.23 -38.70
N VAL A 676 -84.16 -29.87 -37.52
CA VAL A 676 -83.03 -29.98 -36.60
C VAL A 676 -81.84 -30.69 -37.26
N ALA A 677 -82.07 -31.78 -38.01
CA ALA A 677 -81.03 -32.45 -38.77
C ALA A 677 -80.36 -31.54 -39.82
N ARG A 678 -81.13 -30.68 -40.50
CA ARG A 678 -80.61 -29.70 -41.47
C ARG A 678 -79.84 -28.57 -40.80
N LEU A 679 -80.28 -28.10 -39.63
CA LEU A 679 -79.54 -27.10 -38.83
C LEU A 679 -78.24 -27.67 -38.26
N SER A 680 -78.23 -28.93 -37.81
CA SER A 680 -77.03 -29.63 -37.35
C SER A 680 -76.01 -29.76 -38.47
N ALA A 681 -76.43 -30.23 -39.66
CA ALA A 681 -75.53 -30.36 -40.82
C ALA A 681 -74.97 -29.00 -41.30
N LEU A 682 -75.77 -27.93 -41.25
CA LEU A 682 -75.31 -26.57 -41.58
C LEU A 682 -74.29 -26.04 -40.55
N THR A 683 -74.54 -26.27 -39.27
CA THR A 683 -73.62 -25.85 -38.20
C THR A 683 -72.30 -26.63 -38.25
N GLU A 684 -72.35 -27.94 -38.51
CA GLU A 684 -71.16 -28.78 -38.70
C GLU A 684 -70.35 -28.37 -39.93
N GLN A 685 -71.01 -27.93 -41.01
CA GLN A 685 -70.34 -27.36 -42.18
C GLN A 685 -69.63 -26.04 -41.85
N LEU A 686 -70.29 -25.13 -41.13
CA LEU A 686 -69.67 -23.86 -40.69
C LEU A 686 -68.46 -24.08 -39.77
N VAL A 687 -68.51 -25.08 -38.88
CA VAL A 687 -67.38 -25.47 -38.02
C VAL A 687 -66.20 -26.06 -38.83
N LYS A 688 -66.48 -26.74 -39.94
CA LYS A 688 -65.45 -27.23 -40.88
C LYS A 688 -64.85 -26.10 -41.72
N ASP A 689 -65.68 -25.19 -42.24
CA ASP A 689 -65.24 -24.04 -43.03
C ASP A 689 -64.45 -23.03 -42.18
N ALA A 690 -64.72 -22.97 -40.86
CA ALA A 690 -63.92 -22.24 -39.86
C ALA A 690 -62.65 -22.98 -39.40
N GLY A 691 -62.39 -24.20 -39.88
CA GLY A 691 -61.15 -24.95 -39.58
C GLY A 691 -61.04 -25.54 -38.17
N ILE A 692 -62.12 -25.59 -37.40
CA ILE A 692 -62.13 -25.92 -35.95
C ILE A 692 -61.89 -27.43 -35.68
N VAL A 693 -62.08 -28.30 -36.68
CA VAL A 693 -62.01 -29.76 -36.54
C VAL A 693 -60.56 -30.27 -36.40
N GLY A 694 -59.99 -30.21 -35.18
CA GLY A 694 -58.61 -30.64 -34.96
C GLY A 694 -58.09 -30.82 -33.53
N ALA A 695 -58.93 -30.93 -32.48
CA ALA A 695 -58.47 -30.82 -31.09
C ALA A 695 -58.97 -31.87 -30.06
N HIS A 696 -59.46 -33.05 -30.48
CA HIS A 696 -59.90 -34.11 -29.54
C HIS A 696 -59.38 -35.51 -29.92
N LEU A 697 -58.15 -35.83 -29.51
CA LEU A 697 -57.67 -37.20 -29.22
C LEU A 697 -56.23 -37.22 -28.62
N GLN A 698 -55.99 -36.58 -27.48
CA GLN A 698 -54.82 -36.89 -26.64
C GLN A 698 -54.94 -36.42 -25.17
N SER A 699 -55.56 -37.27 -24.34
CA SER A 699 -55.24 -37.46 -22.92
C SER A 699 -55.64 -38.88 -22.49
#